data_AF-A0A7W0S336-F1
#
_entry.id   AF-A0A7W0S336-F1
#
_cell.length_a   1.000
_cell.length_b   1.000
_cell.length_c   1.000
_cell.angle_alpha   90.00
_cell.angle_beta   90.00
_cell.angle_gamma   90.00
#
_symmetry.space_group_name_H-M   'P 1'
#
loop_
_entity.id
_entity.type
_entity.pdbx_description
1 polymer ?
#
loop_
_entity_poly.entity_id
_entity_poly.type
_entity_poly.pdbx_seq_one_letter_code
_entity_poly.pdbx_strand_id
1 'polypeptide(L)'
;TNYEDGEERYLKVLELAKEYGAAVVVGTIDEEGMARTAEGKLKIAHRAYKQAVEFGFEGHDIFFDPLALPISTGIEEDRRNAAETIESIKQINREMPEANIILGVSNVSFGLNPAARVVLNSIFLHECVEAGMNSAIVNASKILPLNRFNEHEIEVASDLIYDRRKFEGDVCTYDPLGEFTTMFQGKTAQSMKVDVSNLSTEEKLKHHIIDGEKIGLEDNLKLALEKYPALDIVNNILLDGMKVVGDLFGSGQMQLPFVLQSAEVMKTAVKFLEPFMDKVEGESNKGVMVLATVKGDVHDIGKNLVDIILTNNGYKVVNLGIKQPVDDILKAFEETKCDAIGMSGLLVKSTLVMRDNLEIMNERGINVPVVLGGAALNRRYVDDELVPLYNGKLFYARDAFDGLHAMDLLAAGELKSEVQSPKSKVAVAGNGVAKDQKPKSDDQSTIQTVEDAEDLVGEDAKLGKQAARVKSRVSGNTTHTTKSDVSPNVEIPNSPFYGSKVVEDVDLDEVFSFINETALFKGQWQYKQGKSSKEDYAKLLEKTVRPKFAEIKEKAKKEKLLTPKVVYGYFPCQSEGNDLIIYENDKQIEKLRFSFPRQPLEQRGGKNLCLADYFAAKESGKIDVVPFHLVTMGRRASEYAAELFQSHQYTDYLLFHGLSVESAEALAEMWHKRIRSELGFAQNDATELAKLFHQGYQGSRYSFGYPACPNLEDQTKLFELLQPERIDVELSEEFQLHPEQSTSAIIIHHPEAKYFNVE
;
A
#
# COMPACT_ATOMS: atom_id res chain seq x y z
N THR A 1 -14.38 18.43 -8.24
CA THR A 1 -14.85 19.76 -8.68
C THR A 1 -15.95 19.58 -9.70
N ASN A 2 -16.72 20.63 -9.99
CA ASN A 2 -17.83 20.67 -10.94
C ASN A 2 -18.15 22.16 -11.25
N TYR A 3 -19.25 22.46 -11.96
CA TYR A 3 -19.73 23.85 -12.17
C TYR A 3 -20.99 24.18 -11.36
N GLU A 4 -21.28 23.47 -10.27
CA GLU A 4 -22.49 23.68 -9.45
C GLU A 4 -22.52 25.08 -8.82
N ASP A 5 -21.37 25.54 -8.32
CA ASP A 5 -21.13 26.93 -7.87
C ASP A 5 -20.67 27.87 -9.01
N GLY A 6 -20.84 27.46 -10.28
CA GLY A 6 -20.41 28.19 -11.47
C GLY A 6 -18.92 28.03 -11.87
N GLU A 7 -18.60 28.56 -13.04
CA GLU A 7 -17.28 28.41 -13.68
C GLU A 7 -16.10 29.01 -12.89
N GLU A 8 -16.31 30.11 -12.17
CA GLU A 8 -15.26 30.72 -11.34
C GLU A 8 -14.76 29.73 -10.27
N ARG A 9 -15.68 28.98 -9.65
CA ARG A 9 -15.32 27.95 -8.66
C ARG A 9 -14.53 26.81 -9.30
N TYR A 10 -14.96 26.35 -10.48
CA TYR A 10 -14.27 25.30 -11.23
C TYR A 10 -12.82 25.70 -11.55
N LEU A 11 -12.64 26.88 -12.15
CA LEU A 11 -11.32 27.44 -12.50
C LEU A 11 -10.45 27.65 -11.26
N LYS A 12 -11.01 28.11 -10.13
CA LYS A 12 -10.24 28.27 -8.89
C LYS A 12 -9.72 26.94 -8.33
N VAL A 13 -10.45 25.83 -8.53
CA VAL A 13 -9.94 24.50 -8.18
C VAL A 13 -8.85 24.03 -9.14
N LEU A 14 -8.96 24.34 -10.44
CA LEU A 14 -7.87 24.06 -11.39
C LEU A 14 -6.58 24.83 -11.05
N GLU A 15 -6.70 26.10 -10.66
CA GLU A 15 -5.57 26.92 -10.22
C GLU A 15 -4.83 26.28 -9.05
N LEU A 16 -5.56 25.95 -7.97
CA LEU A 16 -5.01 25.29 -6.79
C LEU A 16 -4.43 23.91 -7.14
N ALA A 17 -5.15 23.09 -7.91
CA ALA A 17 -4.64 21.78 -8.31
C ALA A 17 -3.35 21.87 -9.14
N LYS A 18 -3.20 22.93 -9.97
CA LYS A 18 -1.97 23.18 -10.72
C LYS A 18 -0.84 23.70 -9.83
N GLU A 19 -1.14 24.57 -8.88
CA GLU A 19 -0.19 25.11 -7.86
C GLU A 19 0.43 23.97 -7.02
N TYR A 20 -0.41 23.06 -6.51
CA TYR A 20 0.04 21.93 -5.67
C TYR A 20 0.37 20.65 -6.46
N GLY A 21 0.28 20.68 -7.79
CA GLY A 21 0.65 19.57 -8.68
C GLY A 21 -0.21 18.31 -8.51
N ALA A 22 -1.50 18.47 -8.25
CA ALA A 22 -2.49 17.40 -8.05
C ALA A 22 -3.35 17.15 -9.29
N ALA A 23 -3.76 15.89 -9.49
CA ALA A 23 -4.77 15.52 -10.49
C ALA A 23 -6.17 16.02 -10.07
N VAL A 24 -7.09 16.15 -11.04
CA VAL A 24 -8.45 16.69 -10.82
C VAL A 24 -9.53 15.67 -11.13
N VAL A 25 -10.45 15.48 -10.18
CA VAL A 25 -11.71 14.75 -10.41
C VAL A 25 -12.82 15.75 -10.71
N VAL A 26 -13.46 15.61 -11.87
CA VAL A 26 -14.56 16.46 -12.33
C VAL A 26 -15.85 15.65 -12.41
N GLY A 27 -16.83 15.98 -11.57
CA GLY A 27 -18.17 15.42 -11.66
C GLY A 27 -18.95 16.09 -12.79
N THR A 28 -19.78 15.33 -13.52
CA THR A 28 -20.64 15.86 -14.59
C THR A 28 -21.88 16.58 -14.02
N ILE A 29 -21.62 17.65 -13.28
CA ILE A 29 -22.60 18.54 -12.65
C ILE A 29 -22.29 19.95 -13.16
N ASP A 30 -23.31 20.66 -13.65
CA ASP A 30 -23.17 22.04 -14.10
C ASP A 30 -24.13 22.99 -13.38
N GLU A 31 -24.24 24.23 -13.87
CA GLU A 31 -25.09 25.27 -13.32
C GLU A 31 -26.60 24.92 -13.38
N GLU A 32 -27.00 23.92 -14.18
CA GLU A 32 -28.37 23.37 -14.23
C GLU A 32 -28.53 22.13 -13.31
N GLY A 33 -27.43 21.62 -12.74
CA GLY A 33 -27.38 20.54 -11.75
C GLY A 33 -26.72 19.26 -12.25
N MET A 34 -27.10 18.12 -11.67
CA MET A 34 -26.54 16.81 -12.03
C MET A 34 -27.05 16.36 -13.42
N ALA A 35 -26.15 16.20 -14.40
CA ALA A 35 -26.54 15.70 -15.71
C ALA A 35 -27.03 14.24 -15.62
N ARG A 36 -28.22 13.99 -16.19
CA ARG A 36 -28.87 12.67 -16.16
C ARG A 36 -28.64 11.86 -17.44
N THR A 37 -28.67 12.52 -18.60
CA THR A 37 -28.48 11.90 -19.93
C THR A 37 -27.01 11.77 -20.31
N ALA A 38 -26.68 10.80 -21.16
CA ALA A 38 -25.32 10.60 -21.65
C ALA A 38 -24.78 11.83 -22.38
N GLU A 39 -25.61 12.48 -23.21
CA GLU A 39 -25.28 13.71 -23.92
C GLU A 39 -24.97 14.88 -22.97
N GLY A 40 -25.75 15.05 -21.90
CA GLY A 40 -25.50 16.07 -20.89
C GLY A 40 -24.18 15.83 -20.15
N LYS A 41 -23.92 14.57 -19.76
CA LYS A 41 -22.68 14.15 -19.10
C LYS A 41 -21.46 14.40 -19.99
N LEU A 42 -21.54 14.04 -21.27
CA LEU A 42 -20.48 14.26 -22.26
C LEU A 42 -20.24 15.76 -22.52
N LYS A 43 -21.31 16.57 -22.66
CA LYS A 43 -21.21 18.03 -22.85
C LYS A 43 -20.43 18.70 -21.71
N ILE A 44 -20.71 18.34 -20.46
CA ILE A 44 -19.98 18.85 -19.29
C ILE A 44 -18.54 18.35 -19.29
N ALA A 45 -18.31 17.06 -19.58
CA ALA A 45 -16.97 16.48 -19.65
C ALA A 45 -16.10 17.18 -20.71
N HIS A 46 -16.62 17.50 -21.89
CA HIS A 46 -15.89 18.27 -22.90
C HIS A 46 -15.57 19.71 -22.47
N ARG A 47 -16.53 20.42 -21.85
CA ARG A 47 -16.30 21.78 -21.32
C ARG A 47 -15.14 21.77 -20.31
N ALA A 48 -15.18 20.82 -19.38
CA ALA A 48 -14.17 20.61 -18.37
C ALA A 48 -12.81 20.20 -18.96
N TYR A 49 -12.78 19.20 -19.86
CA TYR A 49 -11.54 18.74 -20.49
C TYR A 49 -10.84 19.88 -21.22
N LYS A 50 -11.59 20.62 -22.03
CA LYS A 50 -11.06 21.77 -22.78
C LYS A 50 -10.47 22.81 -21.84
N GLN A 51 -11.22 23.23 -20.81
CA GLN A 51 -10.74 24.24 -19.86
C GLN A 51 -9.55 23.76 -19.03
N ALA A 52 -9.52 22.50 -18.59
CA ALA A 52 -8.38 21.93 -17.87
C ALA A 52 -7.11 21.86 -18.74
N VAL A 53 -7.23 21.43 -20.00
CA VAL A 53 -6.10 21.42 -20.95
C VAL A 53 -5.64 22.84 -21.29
N GLU A 54 -6.55 23.81 -21.46
CA GLU A 54 -6.22 25.24 -21.62
C GLU A 54 -5.52 25.81 -20.37
N PHE A 55 -5.86 25.33 -19.17
CA PHE A 55 -5.16 25.62 -17.91
C PHE A 55 -3.81 24.89 -17.78
N GLY A 56 -3.49 23.98 -18.71
CA GLY A 56 -2.23 23.25 -18.79
C GLY A 56 -2.21 21.92 -18.02
N PHE A 57 -3.35 21.28 -17.78
CA PHE A 57 -3.38 19.87 -17.34
C PHE A 57 -3.12 18.93 -18.51
N GLU A 58 -2.38 17.85 -18.25
CA GLU A 58 -2.28 16.72 -19.18
C GLU A 58 -3.56 15.88 -19.09
N GLY A 59 -3.97 15.22 -20.18
CA GLY A 59 -5.22 14.44 -20.20
C GLY A 59 -5.29 13.40 -19.08
N HIS A 60 -4.18 12.72 -18.79
CA HIS A 60 -4.07 11.68 -17.77
C HIS A 60 -4.13 12.18 -16.31
N ASP A 61 -4.04 13.49 -16.08
CA ASP A 61 -4.28 14.09 -14.76
C ASP A 61 -5.76 14.49 -14.55
N ILE A 62 -6.63 14.25 -15.54
CA ILE A 62 -8.06 14.54 -15.51
C ILE A 62 -8.84 13.23 -15.31
N PHE A 63 -9.75 13.22 -14.34
CA PHE A 63 -10.64 12.11 -14.02
C PHE A 63 -12.09 12.58 -14.11
N PHE A 64 -12.93 11.91 -14.91
CA PHE A 64 -14.36 12.20 -14.96
C PHE A 64 -15.17 11.28 -14.04
N ASP A 65 -16.04 11.86 -13.22
CA ASP A 65 -17.12 11.15 -12.53
C ASP A 65 -18.45 11.41 -13.26
N PRO A 66 -18.90 10.47 -14.11
CA PRO A 66 -20.17 10.58 -14.84
C PRO A 66 -21.40 10.33 -13.97
N LEU A 67 -21.28 10.27 -12.64
CA LEU A 67 -22.38 10.17 -11.67
C LEU A 67 -23.24 8.91 -11.79
N ALA A 68 -23.07 7.98 -10.85
CA ALA A 68 -24.01 6.89 -10.64
C ALA A 68 -25.23 7.45 -9.89
N LEU A 69 -26.36 7.58 -10.58
CA LEU A 69 -27.64 7.98 -9.99
C LEU A 69 -28.54 6.75 -9.75
N PRO A 70 -29.47 6.77 -8.78
CA PRO A 70 -30.33 5.63 -8.46
C PRO A 70 -31.19 5.17 -9.65
N ILE A 71 -31.44 3.85 -9.75
CA ILE A 71 -32.44 3.27 -10.67
C ILE A 71 -33.58 2.54 -9.93
N SER A 72 -33.48 2.42 -8.60
CA SER A 72 -34.33 1.58 -7.75
C SER A 72 -35.37 2.32 -6.91
N THR A 73 -35.63 3.59 -7.20
CA THR A 73 -36.63 4.42 -6.48
C THR A 73 -38.07 4.19 -6.96
N GLY A 74 -38.24 3.58 -8.14
CA GLY A 74 -39.52 3.46 -8.82
C GLY A 74 -39.96 4.70 -9.61
N ILE A 75 -39.22 5.81 -9.52
CA ILE A 75 -39.50 7.05 -10.28
C ILE A 75 -39.14 6.82 -11.76
N GLU A 76 -39.98 7.30 -12.67
CA GLU A 76 -39.82 7.07 -14.11
C GLU A 76 -38.51 7.68 -14.67
N GLU A 77 -38.17 8.89 -14.24
CA GLU A 77 -36.93 9.59 -14.58
C GLU A 77 -35.67 8.85 -14.11
N ASP A 78 -35.79 8.02 -13.07
CA ASP A 78 -34.66 7.29 -12.49
C ASP A 78 -34.31 6.04 -13.29
N ARG A 79 -35.26 5.46 -14.04
CA ARG A 79 -35.10 4.13 -14.65
C ARG A 79 -33.90 4.00 -15.58
N ARG A 80 -33.61 5.04 -16.38
CA ARG A 80 -32.50 5.03 -17.35
C ARG A 80 -31.16 5.50 -16.79
N ASN A 81 -31.09 5.99 -15.55
CA ASN A 81 -29.88 6.63 -15.00
C ASN A 81 -28.60 5.77 -15.15
N ALA A 82 -28.69 4.45 -14.96
CA ALA A 82 -27.54 3.54 -15.11
C ALA A 82 -27.10 3.41 -16.57
N ALA A 83 -28.03 3.17 -17.50
CA ALA A 83 -27.77 3.11 -18.94
C ALA A 83 -27.11 4.39 -19.47
N GLU A 84 -27.63 5.56 -19.09
CA GLU A 84 -27.06 6.86 -19.47
C GLU A 84 -25.64 7.06 -18.91
N THR A 85 -25.36 6.51 -17.71
CA THR A 85 -24.01 6.53 -17.13
C THR A 85 -23.05 5.66 -17.95
N ILE A 86 -23.43 4.41 -18.25
CA ILE A 86 -22.61 3.48 -19.05
C ILE A 86 -22.32 4.03 -20.45
N GLU A 87 -23.33 4.59 -21.11
CA GLU A 87 -23.15 5.19 -22.44
C GLU A 87 -22.27 6.46 -22.37
N SER A 88 -22.38 7.29 -21.32
CA SER A 88 -21.46 8.42 -21.14
C SER A 88 -20.02 8.00 -20.90
N ILE A 89 -19.76 6.92 -20.15
CA ILE A 89 -18.41 6.35 -19.95
C ILE A 89 -17.81 5.98 -21.31
N LYS A 90 -18.59 5.29 -22.15
CA LYS A 90 -18.19 4.84 -23.48
C LYS A 90 -17.89 5.99 -24.43
N GLN A 91 -18.67 7.07 -24.37
CA GLN A 91 -18.45 8.28 -25.18
C GLN A 91 -17.22 9.05 -24.69
N ILE A 92 -17.08 9.28 -23.38
CA ILE A 92 -15.91 9.96 -22.78
C ILE A 92 -14.62 9.20 -23.10
N ASN A 93 -14.57 7.88 -22.90
CA ASN A 93 -13.41 7.05 -23.20
C ASN A 93 -13.04 7.06 -24.71
N ARG A 94 -14.04 7.18 -25.59
CA ARG A 94 -13.82 7.25 -27.04
C ARG A 94 -13.27 8.60 -27.50
N GLU A 95 -13.77 9.69 -26.93
CA GLU A 95 -13.48 11.06 -27.40
C GLU A 95 -12.35 11.75 -26.63
N MET A 96 -12.10 11.32 -25.39
CA MET A 96 -11.04 11.81 -24.51
C MET A 96 -10.25 10.62 -23.92
N PRO A 97 -9.61 9.77 -24.75
CA PRO A 97 -8.98 8.50 -24.32
C PRO A 97 -7.75 8.67 -23.42
N GLU A 98 -7.22 9.89 -23.29
CA GLU A 98 -6.16 10.19 -22.32
C GLU A 98 -6.72 10.49 -20.91
N ALA A 99 -8.00 10.84 -20.79
CA ALA A 99 -8.66 11.09 -19.52
C ALA A 99 -9.04 9.78 -18.82
N ASN A 100 -8.98 9.79 -17.50
CA ASN A 100 -9.44 8.70 -16.67
C ASN A 100 -10.92 8.84 -16.33
N ILE A 101 -11.56 7.74 -15.92
CA ILE A 101 -12.97 7.72 -15.54
C ILE A 101 -13.09 7.01 -14.18
N ILE A 102 -13.65 7.71 -13.19
CA ILE A 102 -13.80 7.25 -11.81
C ILE A 102 -15.27 7.30 -11.40
N LEU A 103 -15.80 6.20 -10.85
CA LEU A 103 -17.23 6.15 -10.45
C LEU A 103 -17.46 5.56 -9.07
N GLY A 104 -18.32 6.22 -8.28
CA GLY A 104 -18.90 5.66 -7.06
C GLY A 104 -20.14 4.80 -7.33
N VAL A 105 -19.96 3.53 -7.70
CA VAL A 105 -21.05 2.64 -8.15
C VAL A 105 -22.24 2.50 -7.18
N SER A 106 -22.01 2.67 -5.87
CA SER A 106 -22.96 2.25 -4.84
C SER A 106 -24.28 3.06 -4.75
N ASN A 107 -24.36 4.18 -5.47
CA ASN A 107 -25.57 5.01 -5.53
C ASN A 107 -26.64 4.42 -6.47
N VAL A 108 -26.25 3.63 -7.49
CA VAL A 108 -27.18 3.02 -8.46
C VAL A 108 -28.27 2.18 -7.77
N SER A 109 -27.88 1.51 -6.68
CA SER A 109 -28.73 0.58 -5.90
C SER A 109 -29.39 1.23 -4.67
N PHE A 110 -29.48 2.56 -4.61
CA PHE A 110 -30.07 3.28 -3.47
C PHE A 110 -31.55 2.89 -3.25
N GLY A 111 -31.91 2.57 -2.01
CA GLY A 111 -33.23 2.06 -1.63
C GLY A 111 -33.34 0.52 -1.60
N LEU A 112 -32.44 -0.22 -2.24
CA LEU A 112 -32.46 -1.68 -2.22
C LEU A 112 -31.91 -2.30 -0.92
N ASN A 113 -32.34 -3.52 -0.62
CA ASN A 113 -31.85 -4.28 0.53
C ASN A 113 -30.38 -4.75 0.35
N PRO A 114 -29.67 -5.13 1.43
CA PRO A 114 -28.24 -5.44 1.36
C PRO A 114 -27.84 -6.57 0.39
N ALA A 115 -28.71 -7.54 0.12
CA ALA A 115 -28.42 -8.64 -0.82
C ALA A 115 -28.54 -8.15 -2.27
N ALA A 116 -29.68 -7.54 -2.62
CA ALA A 116 -29.91 -6.93 -3.93
C ALA A 116 -28.83 -5.90 -4.30
N ARG A 117 -28.33 -5.13 -3.32
CA ARG A 117 -27.22 -4.19 -3.50
C ARG A 117 -25.89 -4.87 -3.86
N VAL A 118 -25.60 -6.09 -3.39
CA VAL A 118 -24.36 -6.79 -3.78
C VAL A 118 -24.42 -7.17 -5.26
N VAL A 119 -25.54 -7.75 -5.71
CA VAL A 119 -25.75 -8.16 -7.10
C VAL A 119 -25.70 -6.96 -8.04
N LEU A 120 -26.56 -5.95 -7.81
CA LEU A 120 -26.69 -4.82 -8.73
C LEU A 120 -25.41 -3.98 -8.82
N ASN A 121 -24.70 -3.76 -7.70
CA ASN A 121 -23.44 -3.01 -7.74
C ASN A 121 -22.31 -3.80 -8.44
N SER A 122 -22.29 -5.14 -8.34
CA SER A 122 -21.26 -5.97 -8.98
C SER A 122 -21.44 -6.01 -10.49
N ILE A 123 -22.68 -6.14 -10.96
CA ILE A 123 -23.02 -6.17 -12.38
C ILE A 123 -22.86 -4.78 -13.00
N PHE A 124 -23.36 -3.72 -12.34
CA PHE A 124 -23.16 -2.35 -12.81
C PHE A 124 -21.67 -1.97 -12.88
N LEU A 125 -20.85 -2.41 -11.91
CA LEU A 125 -19.39 -2.23 -11.97
C LEU A 125 -18.79 -2.91 -13.21
N HIS A 126 -19.18 -4.15 -13.50
CA HIS A 126 -18.69 -4.88 -14.67
C HIS A 126 -19.05 -4.15 -15.98
N GLU A 127 -20.32 -3.76 -16.16
CA GLU A 127 -20.81 -3.03 -17.33
C GLU A 127 -20.08 -1.68 -17.50
N CYS A 128 -19.77 -0.97 -16.41
CA CYS A 128 -18.95 0.25 -16.46
C CYS A 128 -17.49 -0.01 -16.88
N VAL A 129 -16.87 -1.11 -16.41
CA VAL A 129 -15.50 -1.46 -16.82
C VAL A 129 -15.45 -1.85 -18.30
N GLU A 130 -16.40 -2.65 -18.79
CA GLU A 130 -16.52 -2.99 -20.22
C GLU A 130 -16.76 -1.75 -21.11
N ALA A 131 -17.45 -0.72 -20.60
CA ALA A 131 -17.60 0.56 -21.27
C ALA A 131 -16.30 1.41 -21.31
N GLY A 132 -15.28 1.06 -20.53
CA GLY A 132 -13.98 1.73 -20.49
C GLY A 132 -13.66 2.47 -19.19
N MET A 133 -14.42 2.27 -18.11
CA MET A 133 -14.10 2.84 -16.81
C MET A 133 -12.83 2.20 -16.22
N ASN A 134 -11.88 3.02 -15.78
CA ASN A 134 -10.57 2.56 -15.31
C ASN A 134 -10.27 2.83 -13.82
N SER A 135 -11.20 3.48 -13.10
CA SER A 135 -11.12 3.72 -11.66
C SER A 135 -12.50 3.59 -11.00
N ALA A 136 -12.57 3.10 -9.76
CA ALA A 136 -13.84 2.84 -9.09
C ALA A 136 -13.77 3.05 -7.57
N ILE A 137 -14.81 3.65 -6.99
CA ILE A 137 -14.98 3.84 -5.55
C ILE A 137 -15.98 2.79 -5.05
N VAL A 138 -15.46 1.69 -4.50
CA VAL A 138 -16.26 0.50 -4.12
C VAL A 138 -15.92 0.03 -2.71
N ASN A 139 -16.84 -0.75 -2.12
CA ASN A 139 -16.49 -1.59 -0.97
C ASN A 139 -16.13 -2.99 -1.49
N ALA A 140 -14.83 -3.30 -1.53
CA ALA A 140 -14.32 -4.55 -2.11
C ALA A 140 -14.93 -5.82 -1.50
N SER A 141 -15.33 -5.82 -0.22
CA SER A 141 -15.98 -6.99 0.42
C SER A 141 -17.45 -7.19 0.03
N LYS A 142 -18.00 -6.31 -0.83
CA LYS A 142 -19.40 -6.33 -1.28
C LYS A 142 -19.54 -6.32 -2.81
N ILE A 143 -18.42 -6.48 -3.52
CA ILE A 143 -18.39 -6.76 -4.95
C ILE A 143 -18.04 -8.24 -5.08
N LEU A 144 -18.82 -8.99 -5.86
CA LEU A 144 -18.56 -10.40 -6.13
C LEU A 144 -18.30 -10.60 -7.64
N PRO A 145 -17.44 -11.56 -8.01
CA PRO A 145 -17.33 -12.07 -9.38
C PRO A 145 -18.70 -12.46 -9.97
N LEU A 146 -18.90 -12.22 -11.27
CA LEU A 146 -20.19 -12.51 -11.93
C LEU A 146 -20.60 -13.97 -11.84
N ASN A 147 -19.63 -14.89 -11.89
CA ASN A 147 -19.87 -16.34 -11.82
C ASN A 147 -20.45 -16.83 -10.48
N ARG A 148 -20.57 -15.96 -9.47
CA ARG A 148 -21.26 -16.25 -8.19
C ARG A 148 -22.76 -15.96 -8.22
N PHE A 149 -23.24 -15.28 -9.25
CA PHE A 149 -24.66 -15.05 -9.48
C PHE A 149 -25.19 -16.09 -10.47
N ASN A 150 -26.45 -16.48 -10.31
CA ASN A 150 -27.09 -17.33 -11.32
C ASN A 150 -27.47 -16.50 -12.57
N GLU A 151 -27.65 -17.17 -13.72
CA GLU A 151 -27.93 -16.49 -15.00
C GLU A 151 -29.14 -15.54 -14.91
N HIS A 152 -30.16 -15.90 -14.14
CA HIS A 152 -31.37 -15.10 -13.98
C HIS A 152 -31.15 -13.86 -13.07
N GLU A 153 -30.32 -13.97 -12.03
CA GLU A 153 -29.85 -12.80 -11.26
C GLU A 153 -29.08 -11.81 -12.15
N ILE A 154 -28.29 -12.31 -13.09
CA ILE A 154 -27.52 -11.49 -14.05
C ILE A 154 -28.45 -10.83 -15.07
N GLU A 155 -29.35 -11.61 -15.67
CA GLU A 155 -30.32 -11.14 -16.68
C GLU A 155 -31.20 -10.02 -16.11
N VAL A 156 -31.87 -10.24 -14.97
CA VAL A 156 -32.79 -9.25 -14.38
C VAL A 156 -32.06 -7.99 -13.92
N ALA A 157 -30.82 -8.10 -13.42
CA ALA A 157 -30.01 -6.94 -13.08
C ALA A 157 -29.55 -6.14 -14.32
N SER A 158 -29.15 -6.82 -15.41
CA SER A 158 -28.80 -6.16 -16.68
C SER A 158 -30.03 -5.49 -17.29
N ASP A 159 -31.19 -6.16 -17.28
CA ASP A 159 -32.46 -5.59 -17.74
C ASP A 159 -32.88 -4.37 -16.90
N LEU A 160 -32.60 -4.36 -15.59
CA LEU A 160 -32.80 -3.20 -14.72
C LEU A 160 -31.82 -2.05 -15.02
N ILE A 161 -30.54 -2.36 -15.24
CA ILE A 161 -29.50 -1.37 -15.62
C ILE A 161 -29.82 -0.67 -16.94
N TYR A 162 -30.32 -1.43 -17.93
CA TYR A 162 -30.62 -0.96 -19.28
C TYR A 162 -32.08 -0.58 -19.53
N ASP A 163 -32.92 -0.56 -18.48
CA ASP A 163 -34.36 -0.26 -18.54
C ASP A 163 -35.14 -1.09 -19.60
N ARG A 164 -34.88 -2.40 -19.66
CA ARG A 164 -35.47 -3.32 -20.66
C ARG A 164 -36.90 -3.79 -20.29
N ARG A 165 -37.74 -2.84 -19.87
CA ARG A 165 -39.18 -3.07 -19.63
C ARG A 165 -39.89 -3.54 -20.90
N LYS A 166 -40.88 -4.44 -20.74
CA LYS A 166 -41.72 -4.92 -21.85
C LYS A 166 -43.16 -4.44 -21.65
N PHE A 167 -43.82 -4.03 -22.73
CA PHE A 167 -45.15 -3.44 -22.70
C PHE A 167 -46.06 -4.10 -23.76
N GLU A 168 -47.33 -4.30 -23.40
CA GLU A 168 -48.42 -4.63 -24.33
C GLU A 168 -49.42 -3.47 -24.33
N GLY A 169 -49.34 -2.61 -25.34
CA GLY A 169 -50.01 -1.30 -25.32
C GLY A 169 -49.46 -0.44 -24.19
N ASP A 170 -50.36 0.14 -23.38
CA ASP A 170 -49.98 0.97 -22.22
C ASP A 170 -49.69 0.15 -20.95
N VAL A 171 -49.76 -1.19 -21.00
CA VAL A 171 -49.57 -2.06 -19.83
C VAL A 171 -48.15 -2.62 -19.81
N CYS A 172 -47.40 -2.31 -18.76
CA CYS A 172 -46.09 -2.94 -18.50
C CYS A 172 -46.30 -4.42 -18.13
N THR A 173 -45.84 -5.34 -18.98
CA THR A 173 -45.92 -6.79 -18.77
C THR A 173 -44.68 -7.36 -18.09
N TYR A 174 -43.58 -6.60 -18.04
CA TYR A 174 -42.35 -6.93 -17.34
C TYR A 174 -41.64 -5.66 -16.86
N ASP A 175 -41.57 -5.47 -15.53
CA ASP A 175 -40.74 -4.46 -14.88
C ASP A 175 -39.55 -5.13 -14.17
N PRO A 176 -38.31 -4.98 -14.68
CA PRO A 176 -37.11 -5.52 -14.05
C PRO A 176 -36.95 -5.10 -12.58
N LEU A 177 -37.39 -3.90 -12.18
CA LEU A 177 -37.29 -3.46 -10.78
C LEU A 177 -38.25 -4.24 -9.87
N GLY A 178 -39.45 -4.54 -10.38
CA GLY A 178 -40.44 -5.37 -9.69
C GLY A 178 -39.94 -6.81 -9.51
N GLU A 179 -39.40 -7.38 -10.59
CA GLU A 179 -38.81 -8.73 -10.59
C GLU A 179 -37.61 -8.81 -9.64
N PHE A 180 -36.67 -7.87 -9.76
CA PHE A 180 -35.48 -7.80 -8.90
C PHE A 180 -35.84 -7.60 -7.42
N THR A 181 -36.83 -6.76 -7.11
CA THR A 181 -37.29 -6.55 -5.73
C THR A 181 -37.92 -7.82 -5.16
N THR A 182 -38.70 -8.55 -5.98
CA THR A 182 -39.32 -9.83 -5.60
C THR A 182 -38.27 -10.92 -5.38
N MET A 183 -37.29 -11.02 -6.28
CA MET A 183 -36.17 -11.98 -6.24
C MET A 183 -35.35 -11.89 -4.94
N PHE A 184 -35.25 -10.70 -4.34
CA PHE A 184 -34.53 -10.45 -3.09
C PHE A 184 -35.42 -10.21 -1.87
N GLN A 185 -36.74 -10.42 -1.97
CA GLN A 185 -37.66 -10.26 -0.84
C GLN A 185 -37.34 -11.30 0.25
N GLY A 186 -37.04 -10.83 1.46
CA GLY A 186 -36.70 -11.69 2.60
C GLY A 186 -35.28 -12.32 2.58
N LYS A 187 -34.51 -12.16 1.50
CA LYS A 187 -33.11 -12.63 1.44
C LYS A 187 -32.17 -11.73 2.25
N THR A 188 -31.11 -12.31 2.80
CA THR A 188 -30.02 -11.56 3.47
C THR A 188 -28.73 -11.69 2.67
N ALA A 189 -27.76 -10.80 2.90
CA ALA A 189 -26.47 -10.89 2.21
C ALA A 189 -25.67 -12.18 2.54
N GLN A 190 -26.07 -12.94 3.57
CA GLN A 190 -25.51 -14.25 3.91
C GLN A 190 -26.24 -15.42 3.23
N SER A 191 -27.46 -15.22 2.71
CA SER A 191 -28.26 -16.28 2.06
C SER A 191 -27.99 -16.39 0.55
N MET A 192 -26.85 -15.89 0.08
CA MET A 192 -26.42 -15.95 -1.33
C MET A 192 -25.39 -17.07 -1.59
N LYS A 193 -25.29 -18.06 -0.69
CA LYS A 193 -24.56 -19.29 -1.00
C LYS A 193 -25.35 -20.10 -2.03
N VAL A 194 -24.66 -20.58 -3.05
CA VAL A 194 -25.18 -21.61 -3.96
C VAL A 194 -25.60 -22.82 -3.10
N ASP A 195 -26.79 -23.38 -3.35
CA ASP A 195 -27.26 -24.58 -2.64
C ASP A 195 -26.55 -25.82 -3.18
N VAL A 196 -25.31 -26.00 -2.72
CA VAL A 196 -24.44 -27.11 -3.07
C VAL A 196 -24.88 -28.44 -2.46
N SER A 197 -25.99 -28.51 -1.70
CA SER A 197 -26.42 -29.72 -1.00
C SER A 197 -26.62 -30.93 -1.94
N ASN A 198 -27.16 -30.70 -3.13
CA ASN A 198 -27.48 -31.72 -4.13
C ASN A 198 -26.31 -32.13 -5.06
N LEU A 199 -25.16 -31.45 -4.99
CA LEU A 199 -24.00 -31.75 -5.85
C LEU A 199 -23.30 -33.06 -5.46
N SER A 200 -22.56 -33.63 -6.42
CA SER A 200 -21.67 -34.77 -6.16
C SER A 200 -20.51 -34.38 -5.21
N THR A 201 -19.82 -35.36 -4.62
CA THR A 201 -18.68 -35.10 -3.70
C THR A 201 -17.54 -34.37 -4.42
N GLU A 202 -17.36 -34.74 -5.68
CA GLU A 202 -16.35 -34.30 -6.62
C GLU A 202 -16.61 -32.84 -7.03
N GLU A 203 -17.86 -32.49 -7.35
CA GLU A 203 -18.29 -31.12 -7.62
C GLU A 203 -18.25 -30.23 -6.37
N LYS A 204 -18.63 -30.75 -5.19
CA LYS A 204 -18.50 -30.02 -3.92
C LYS A 204 -17.07 -29.62 -3.63
N LEU A 205 -16.11 -30.54 -3.82
CA LEU A 205 -14.69 -30.24 -3.66
C LEU A 205 -14.17 -29.23 -4.70
N LYS A 206 -14.60 -29.33 -5.96
CA LYS A 206 -14.29 -28.30 -6.97
C LYS A 206 -14.86 -26.92 -6.58
N HIS A 207 -16.10 -26.86 -6.09
CA HIS A 207 -16.71 -25.63 -5.58
C HIS A 207 -15.95 -25.04 -4.39
N HIS A 208 -15.54 -25.84 -3.41
CA HIS A 208 -14.72 -25.35 -2.29
C HIS A 208 -13.45 -24.64 -2.75
N ILE A 209 -12.77 -25.19 -3.77
CA ILE A 209 -11.57 -24.58 -4.38
C ILE A 209 -11.94 -23.30 -5.14
N ILE A 210 -12.92 -23.34 -6.04
CA ILE A 210 -13.32 -22.18 -6.86
C ILE A 210 -13.84 -21.02 -6.00
N ASP A 211 -14.59 -21.31 -4.93
CA ASP A 211 -15.17 -20.29 -4.06
C ASP A 211 -14.26 -19.85 -2.90
N GLY A 212 -13.15 -20.56 -2.67
CA GLY A 212 -12.29 -20.31 -1.51
C GLY A 212 -13.01 -20.59 -0.17
N GLU A 213 -13.99 -21.50 -0.14
CA GLU A 213 -14.73 -21.85 1.07
C GLU A 213 -14.10 -23.03 1.82
N LYS A 214 -13.73 -22.81 3.10
CA LYS A 214 -13.23 -23.85 4.01
C LYS A 214 -14.32 -24.60 4.79
N ILE A 215 -15.51 -24.02 4.95
CA ILE A 215 -16.57 -24.57 5.83
C ILE A 215 -17.16 -25.82 5.18
N GLY A 216 -17.00 -26.99 5.82
CA GLY A 216 -17.45 -28.28 5.27
C GLY A 216 -16.44 -28.96 4.32
N LEU A 217 -15.30 -28.33 4.03
CA LEU A 217 -14.24 -28.89 3.19
C LEU A 217 -13.76 -30.25 3.71
N GLU A 218 -13.40 -30.34 5.00
CA GLU A 218 -12.86 -31.58 5.59
C GLU A 218 -13.87 -32.75 5.53
N ASP A 219 -15.17 -32.47 5.67
CA ASP A 219 -16.19 -33.51 5.62
C ASP A 219 -16.41 -34.00 4.19
N ASN A 220 -16.37 -33.10 3.20
CA ASN A 220 -16.35 -33.49 1.79
C ASN A 220 -15.07 -34.22 1.39
N LEU A 221 -13.92 -33.90 2.00
CA LEU A 221 -12.65 -34.64 1.80
C LEU A 221 -12.71 -36.05 2.39
N LYS A 222 -13.32 -36.24 3.58
CA LYS A 222 -13.55 -37.57 4.16
C LYS A 222 -14.45 -38.42 3.25
N LEU A 223 -15.54 -37.86 2.75
CA LEU A 223 -16.43 -38.53 1.80
C LEU A 223 -15.74 -38.86 0.46
N ALA A 224 -14.75 -38.08 0.04
CA ALA A 224 -13.95 -38.39 -1.14
C ALA A 224 -12.92 -39.50 -0.88
N LEU A 225 -12.31 -39.54 0.32
CA LEU A 225 -11.39 -40.61 0.73
C LEU A 225 -12.07 -42.00 0.81
N GLU A 226 -13.39 -42.06 0.99
CA GLU A 226 -14.15 -43.32 0.88
C GLU A 226 -14.21 -43.88 -0.56
N LYS A 227 -13.97 -43.04 -1.57
CA LYS A 227 -14.09 -43.37 -3.00
C LYS A 227 -12.77 -43.36 -3.76
N TYR A 228 -11.82 -42.51 -3.38
CA TYR A 228 -10.61 -42.20 -4.13
C TYR A 228 -9.36 -42.20 -3.25
N PRO A 229 -8.21 -42.67 -3.76
CA PRO A 229 -6.91 -42.44 -3.13
C PRO A 229 -6.64 -40.95 -2.89
N ALA A 230 -5.97 -40.60 -1.79
CA ALA A 230 -5.68 -39.21 -1.42
C ALA A 230 -4.96 -38.42 -2.54
N LEU A 231 -4.06 -39.06 -3.29
CA LEU A 231 -3.37 -38.47 -4.44
C LEU A 231 -4.31 -38.20 -5.62
N ASP A 232 -5.29 -39.05 -5.89
CA ASP A 232 -6.26 -38.85 -6.98
C ASP A 232 -7.22 -37.70 -6.68
N ILE A 233 -7.58 -37.50 -5.41
CA ILE A 233 -8.36 -36.33 -4.98
C ILE A 233 -7.60 -35.04 -5.29
N VAL A 234 -6.31 -34.97 -4.96
CA VAL A 234 -5.47 -33.81 -5.31
C VAL A 234 -5.38 -33.65 -6.83
N ASN A 235 -4.92 -34.69 -7.53
CA ASN A 235 -4.52 -34.59 -8.93
C ASN A 235 -5.68 -34.41 -9.92
N ASN A 236 -6.84 -35.00 -9.64
CA ASN A 236 -7.97 -35.06 -10.59
C ASN A 236 -9.19 -34.22 -10.16
N ILE A 237 -9.35 -33.93 -8.86
CA ILE A 237 -10.50 -33.17 -8.34
C ILE A 237 -10.08 -31.75 -7.97
N LEU A 238 -9.11 -31.59 -7.06
CA LEU A 238 -8.72 -30.28 -6.54
C LEU A 238 -7.93 -29.45 -7.57
N LEU A 239 -6.98 -30.06 -8.29
CA LEU A 239 -6.27 -29.38 -9.39
C LEU A 239 -7.21 -28.95 -10.51
N ASP A 240 -8.26 -29.71 -10.81
CA ASP A 240 -9.28 -29.30 -11.79
C ASP A 240 -10.05 -28.05 -11.33
N GLY A 241 -10.34 -27.93 -10.03
CA GLY A 241 -10.88 -26.67 -9.47
C GLY A 241 -9.90 -25.50 -9.64
N MET A 242 -8.61 -25.74 -9.44
CA MET A 242 -7.56 -24.72 -9.64
C MET A 242 -7.38 -24.31 -11.12
N LYS A 243 -7.61 -25.20 -12.09
CA LYS A 243 -7.63 -24.83 -13.53
C LYS A 243 -8.74 -23.82 -13.81
N VAL A 244 -9.96 -24.08 -13.31
CA VAL A 244 -11.09 -23.17 -13.46
C VAL A 244 -10.82 -21.81 -12.80
N VAL A 245 -10.19 -21.78 -11.63
CA VAL A 245 -9.71 -20.53 -11.00
C VAL A 245 -8.71 -19.79 -11.90
N GLY A 246 -7.80 -20.50 -12.55
CA GLY A 246 -6.86 -19.95 -13.53
C GLY A 246 -7.56 -19.35 -14.75
N ASP A 247 -8.51 -20.06 -15.35
CA ASP A 247 -9.29 -19.61 -16.51
C ASP A 247 -10.14 -18.37 -16.19
N LEU A 248 -10.79 -18.36 -15.02
CA LEU A 248 -11.58 -17.22 -14.51
C LEU A 248 -10.69 -15.99 -14.23
N PHE A 249 -9.47 -16.19 -13.73
CA PHE A 249 -8.53 -15.08 -13.52
C PHE A 249 -7.97 -14.56 -14.85
N GLY A 250 -7.54 -15.46 -15.75
CA GLY A 250 -7.00 -15.10 -17.06
C GLY A 250 -8.00 -14.42 -18.00
N SER A 251 -9.30 -14.69 -17.82
CA SER A 251 -10.41 -13.99 -18.48
C SER A 251 -10.87 -12.71 -17.77
N GLY A 252 -10.24 -12.33 -16.64
CA GLY A 252 -10.60 -11.15 -15.85
C GLY A 252 -11.88 -11.28 -15.01
N GLN A 253 -12.56 -12.42 -15.05
CA GLN A 253 -13.81 -12.67 -14.31
C GLN A 253 -13.58 -12.87 -12.80
N MET A 254 -12.40 -13.31 -12.39
CA MET A 254 -11.98 -13.48 -10.99
C MET A 254 -10.77 -12.59 -10.67
N GLN A 255 -10.80 -11.94 -9.51
CA GLN A 255 -9.73 -11.03 -9.06
C GLN A 255 -8.71 -11.74 -8.16
N LEU A 256 -7.47 -11.22 -8.12
CA LEU A 256 -6.35 -11.79 -7.37
C LEU A 256 -6.65 -12.17 -5.90
N PRO A 257 -7.41 -11.39 -5.10
CA PRO A 257 -7.74 -11.79 -3.73
C PRO A 257 -8.50 -13.12 -3.64
N PHE A 258 -9.37 -13.42 -4.61
CA PHE A 258 -10.12 -14.68 -4.65
C PHE A 258 -9.24 -15.86 -5.10
N VAL A 259 -8.29 -15.64 -6.02
CA VAL A 259 -7.29 -16.65 -6.41
C VAL A 259 -6.42 -17.05 -5.20
N LEU A 260 -6.01 -16.08 -4.38
CA LEU A 260 -5.27 -16.34 -3.14
C LEU A 260 -6.13 -17.11 -2.12
N GLN A 261 -7.42 -16.81 -2.02
CA GLN A 261 -8.36 -17.54 -1.16
C GLN A 261 -8.56 -18.99 -1.63
N SER A 262 -8.69 -19.22 -2.94
CA SER A 262 -8.74 -20.56 -3.56
C SER A 262 -7.47 -21.37 -3.28
N ALA A 263 -6.29 -20.75 -3.42
CA ALA A 263 -5.01 -21.38 -3.09
C ALA A 263 -4.90 -21.72 -1.59
N GLU A 264 -5.51 -20.93 -0.70
CA GLU A 264 -5.55 -21.22 0.73
C GLU A 264 -6.41 -22.46 1.04
N VAL A 265 -7.55 -22.62 0.35
CA VAL A 265 -8.37 -23.85 0.44
C VAL A 265 -7.64 -25.04 -0.14
N MET A 266 -6.96 -24.89 -1.29
CA MET A 266 -6.12 -25.93 -1.88
C MET A 266 -5.06 -26.42 -0.89
N LYS A 267 -4.31 -25.50 -0.27
CA LYS A 267 -3.30 -25.83 0.76
C LYS A 267 -3.93 -26.53 1.98
N THR A 268 -5.11 -26.07 2.42
CA THR A 268 -5.84 -26.68 3.53
C THR A 268 -6.26 -28.12 3.20
N ALA A 269 -6.76 -28.36 1.99
CA ALA A 269 -7.19 -29.67 1.52
C ALA A 269 -6.01 -30.64 1.36
N VAL A 270 -4.91 -30.20 0.73
CA VAL A 270 -3.69 -31.02 0.59
C VAL A 270 -3.13 -31.40 1.96
N LYS A 271 -3.04 -30.45 2.91
CA LYS A 271 -2.59 -30.73 4.28
C LYS A 271 -3.50 -31.71 5.04
N PHE A 272 -4.81 -31.69 4.77
CA PHE A 272 -5.75 -32.68 5.32
C PHE A 272 -5.54 -34.08 4.71
N LEU A 273 -5.22 -34.15 3.41
CA LEU A 273 -5.01 -35.40 2.67
C LEU A 273 -3.61 -36.02 2.90
N GLU A 274 -2.61 -35.22 3.24
CA GLU A 274 -1.20 -35.62 3.44
C GLU A 274 -1.01 -36.86 4.35
N PRO A 275 -1.70 -37.05 5.49
CA PRO A 275 -1.58 -38.25 6.32
C PRO A 275 -2.17 -39.52 5.69
N PHE A 276 -2.96 -39.38 4.61
CA PHE A 276 -3.64 -40.47 3.90
C PHE A 276 -2.99 -40.78 2.55
N MET A 277 -1.89 -40.10 2.19
CA MET A 277 -1.10 -40.41 1.01
C MET A 277 -0.11 -41.53 1.33
N ASP A 278 -0.08 -42.57 0.49
CA ASP A 278 0.99 -43.57 0.55
C ASP A 278 2.35 -42.89 0.30
N LYS A 279 3.33 -43.18 1.16
CA LYS A 279 4.71 -42.73 0.96
C LYS A 279 5.36 -43.48 -0.20
N VAL A 280 5.18 -42.97 -1.41
CA VAL A 280 5.91 -43.42 -2.61
C VAL A 280 7.27 -42.74 -2.61
N GLU A 281 8.35 -43.52 -2.49
CA GLU A 281 9.71 -43.03 -2.71
C GLU A 281 9.91 -42.69 -4.20
N GLY A 282 9.94 -41.40 -4.52
CA GLY A 282 10.20 -40.90 -5.88
C GLY A 282 9.34 -39.68 -6.24
N GLU A 283 9.82 -38.48 -5.92
CA GLU A 283 9.22 -37.23 -6.41
C GLU A 283 9.27 -37.16 -7.96
N SER A 284 8.15 -37.36 -8.63
CA SER A 284 7.99 -36.95 -10.03
C SER A 284 7.55 -35.50 -10.13
N ASN A 285 8.41 -34.57 -9.68
CA ASN A 285 8.19 -33.14 -9.91
C ASN A 285 8.28 -32.86 -11.41
N LYS A 286 7.42 -31.99 -11.95
CA LYS A 286 7.44 -31.62 -13.38
C LYS A 286 8.73 -30.91 -13.81
N GLY A 287 9.42 -30.30 -12.85
CA GLY A 287 10.67 -29.58 -13.02
C GLY A 287 11.00 -28.79 -11.75
N VAL A 288 12.20 -28.22 -11.70
CA VAL A 288 12.70 -27.40 -10.60
C VAL A 288 13.01 -25.98 -11.11
N MET A 289 12.60 -24.95 -10.37
CA MET A 289 12.96 -23.56 -10.66
C MET A 289 13.63 -22.91 -9.45
N VAL A 290 14.81 -22.31 -9.64
CA VAL A 290 15.38 -21.36 -8.66
C VAL A 290 14.77 -19.99 -8.92
N LEU A 291 14.24 -19.32 -7.90
CA LEU A 291 13.48 -18.08 -8.04
C LEU A 291 13.97 -17.01 -7.07
N ALA A 292 14.34 -15.83 -7.58
CA ALA A 292 14.98 -14.77 -6.79
C ALA A 292 14.52 -13.36 -7.21
N THR A 293 14.40 -12.45 -6.23
CA THR A 293 14.36 -11.00 -6.52
C THR A 293 15.81 -10.49 -6.51
N VAL A 294 16.21 -9.81 -7.59
CA VAL A 294 17.62 -9.49 -7.86
C VAL A 294 18.23 -8.50 -6.85
N LYS A 295 19.57 -8.46 -6.80
CA LYS A 295 20.35 -7.56 -5.94
C LYS A 295 19.85 -6.11 -6.00
N GLY A 296 19.68 -5.51 -4.83
CA GLY A 296 19.21 -4.12 -4.69
C GLY A 296 17.70 -3.94 -4.83
N ASP A 297 16.92 -5.02 -4.96
CA ASP A 297 15.46 -4.97 -4.98
C ASP A 297 14.86 -5.82 -3.85
N VAL A 298 13.84 -5.26 -3.18
CA VAL A 298 13.16 -5.82 -2.00
C VAL A 298 11.76 -6.32 -2.31
N HIS A 299 11.22 -6.02 -3.49
CA HIS A 299 9.82 -6.30 -3.79
C HIS A 299 9.64 -7.75 -4.23
N ASP A 300 8.84 -8.52 -3.50
CA ASP A 300 8.69 -9.96 -3.68
C ASP A 300 7.24 -10.44 -3.89
N ILE A 301 6.24 -9.56 -3.77
CA ILE A 301 4.81 -9.91 -3.91
C ILE A 301 4.55 -10.69 -5.21
N GLY A 302 5.04 -10.19 -6.35
CA GLY A 302 4.90 -10.87 -7.65
C GLY A 302 5.70 -12.19 -7.71
N LYS A 303 6.89 -12.23 -7.10
CA LYS A 303 7.72 -13.43 -7.02
C LYS A 303 7.03 -14.54 -6.21
N ASN A 304 6.47 -14.20 -5.05
CA ASN A 304 5.79 -15.16 -4.18
C ASN A 304 4.49 -15.66 -4.81
N LEU A 305 3.84 -14.85 -5.66
CA LEU A 305 2.72 -15.32 -6.50
C LEU A 305 3.18 -16.36 -7.54
N VAL A 306 4.32 -16.12 -8.22
CA VAL A 306 4.92 -17.10 -9.15
C VAL A 306 5.26 -18.40 -8.43
N ASP A 307 5.88 -18.32 -7.25
CA ASP A 307 6.19 -19.47 -6.38
C ASP A 307 4.93 -20.29 -6.05
N ILE A 308 3.89 -19.65 -5.52
CA ILE A 308 2.62 -20.29 -5.19
C ILE A 308 2.00 -20.97 -6.42
N ILE A 309 1.99 -20.30 -7.58
CA ILE A 309 1.38 -20.87 -8.80
C ILE A 309 2.19 -22.07 -9.32
N LEU A 310 3.52 -21.98 -9.39
CA LEU A 310 4.37 -23.08 -9.84
C LEU A 310 4.31 -24.28 -8.90
N THR A 311 4.42 -24.04 -7.59
CA THR A 311 4.32 -25.07 -6.55
C THR A 311 2.94 -25.77 -6.60
N ASN A 312 1.85 -25.01 -6.74
CA ASN A 312 0.50 -25.57 -6.90
C ASN A 312 0.30 -26.37 -8.21
N ASN A 313 1.15 -26.18 -9.22
CA ASN A 313 1.07 -26.88 -10.51
C ASN A 313 2.03 -28.09 -10.64
N GLY A 314 2.72 -28.47 -9.55
CA GLY A 314 3.60 -29.65 -9.50
C GLY A 314 5.06 -29.38 -9.86
N TYR A 315 5.50 -28.12 -9.82
CA TYR A 315 6.91 -27.74 -9.91
C TYR A 315 7.53 -27.57 -8.52
N LYS A 316 8.84 -27.82 -8.41
CA LYS A 316 9.60 -27.55 -7.18
C LYS A 316 10.24 -26.17 -7.28
N VAL A 317 9.81 -25.23 -6.45
CA VAL A 317 10.38 -23.88 -6.42
C VAL A 317 11.40 -23.76 -5.29
N VAL A 318 12.59 -23.26 -5.62
CA VAL A 318 13.66 -22.92 -4.68
C VAL A 318 13.73 -21.39 -4.62
N ASN A 319 12.91 -20.83 -3.74
CA ASN A 319 12.75 -19.39 -3.56
C ASN A 319 13.87 -18.84 -2.65
N LEU A 320 14.78 -18.06 -3.22
CA LEU A 320 15.93 -17.47 -2.52
C LEU A 320 15.61 -16.16 -1.80
N GLY A 321 14.37 -15.65 -1.90
CA GLY A 321 13.98 -14.38 -1.30
C GLY A 321 14.46 -13.16 -2.10
N ILE A 322 14.93 -12.13 -1.39
CA ILE A 322 15.16 -10.77 -1.92
C ILE A 322 16.61 -10.32 -1.87
N LYS A 323 16.94 -9.24 -2.59
CA LYS A 323 18.28 -8.67 -2.73
C LYS A 323 19.37 -9.66 -3.18
N GLN A 324 19.01 -10.72 -3.90
CA GLN A 324 19.91 -11.84 -4.18
C GLN A 324 21.01 -11.48 -5.21
N PRO A 325 22.30 -11.60 -4.86
CA PRO A 325 23.42 -11.54 -5.81
C PRO A 325 23.37 -12.68 -6.83
N VAL A 326 23.99 -12.48 -7.99
CA VAL A 326 24.11 -13.52 -9.02
C VAL A 326 24.85 -14.76 -8.53
N ASP A 327 25.84 -14.61 -7.62
CA ASP A 327 26.59 -15.73 -7.07
C ASP A 327 25.71 -16.68 -6.24
N ASP A 328 24.75 -16.16 -5.47
CA ASP A 328 23.83 -16.99 -4.68
C ASP A 328 22.80 -17.68 -5.58
N ILE A 329 22.31 -16.98 -6.61
CA ILE A 329 21.43 -17.55 -7.65
C ILE A 329 22.13 -18.70 -8.39
N LEU A 330 23.40 -18.50 -8.77
CA LEU A 330 24.20 -19.49 -9.48
C LEU A 330 24.59 -20.67 -8.59
N LYS A 331 24.93 -20.41 -7.32
CA LYS A 331 25.19 -21.46 -6.34
C LYS A 331 23.94 -22.33 -6.13
N ALA A 332 22.77 -21.72 -5.99
CA ALA A 332 21.52 -22.46 -5.88
C ALA A 332 21.22 -23.30 -7.14
N PHE A 333 21.48 -22.77 -8.34
CA PHE A 333 21.42 -23.55 -9.59
C PHE A 333 22.42 -24.72 -9.60
N GLU A 334 23.65 -24.51 -9.14
CA GLU A 334 24.66 -25.56 -9.06
C GLU A 334 24.32 -26.67 -8.06
N GLU A 335 23.73 -26.33 -6.91
CA GLU A 335 23.30 -27.26 -5.87
C GLU A 335 22.03 -28.03 -6.27
N THR A 336 21.06 -27.35 -6.88
CA THR A 336 19.74 -27.93 -7.19
C THR A 336 19.65 -28.57 -8.57
N LYS A 337 20.54 -28.19 -9.50
CA LYS A 337 20.48 -28.51 -10.94
C LYS A 337 19.12 -28.15 -11.56
N CYS A 338 18.59 -26.98 -11.23
CA CYS A 338 17.26 -26.57 -11.67
C CYS A 338 17.13 -26.39 -13.19
N ASP A 339 15.92 -26.64 -13.70
CA ASP A 339 15.58 -26.57 -15.13
C ASP A 339 15.44 -25.12 -15.64
N ALA A 340 15.13 -24.19 -14.72
CA ALA A 340 15.05 -22.76 -15.02
C ALA A 340 15.48 -21.88 -13.83
N ILE A 341 15.91 -20.65 -14.13
CA ILE A 341 16.13 -19.59 -13.15
C ILE A 341 15.12 -18.47 -13.39
N GLY A 342 14.33 -18.12 -12.39
CA GLY A 342 13.44 -16.97 -12.39
C GLY A 342 14.07 -15.76 -11.71
N MET A 343 14.14 -14.62 -12.40
CA MET A 343 14.60 -13.34 -11.83
C MET A 343 13.46 -12.32 -11.83
N SER A 344 13.23 -11.71 -10.66
CA SER A 344 12.16 -10.72 -10.42
C SER A 344 12.71 -9.34 -10.01
N GLY A 345 12.02 -8.27 -10.42
CA GLY A 345 12.39 -6.89 -10.08
C GLY A 345 11.27 -5.87 -10.36
N LEU A 346 11.11 -4.90 -9.46
CA LEU A 346 10.12 -3.83 -9.55
C LEU A 346 10.74 -2.48 -9.95
N LEU A 347 12.04 -2.27 -9.71
CA LEU A 347 12.71 -1.00 -9.99
C LEU A 347 13.37 -0.99 -11.37
N VAL A 348 13.45 0.20 -12.00
CA VAL A 348 14.17 0.37 -13.29
C VAL A 348 15.66 0.04 -13.18
N LYS A 349 16.27 0.19 -11.99
CA LYS A 349 17.65 -0.28 -11.76
C LYS A 349 17.76 -1.81 -11.80
N SER A 350 16.71 -2.54 -11.43
CA SER A 350 16.70 -4.00 -11.37
C SER A 350 16.78 -4.63 -12.76
N THR A 351 16.32 -3.95 -13.82
CA THR A 351 16.45 -4.44 -15.20
C THR A 351 17.90 -4.41 -15.70
N LEU A 352 18.70 -3.43 -15.24
CA LEU A 352 20.14 -3.41 -15.48
C LEU A 352 20.84 -4.54 -14.72
N VAL A 353 20.50 -4.75 -13.45
CA VAL A 353 21.04 -5.88 -12.66
C VAL A 353 20.71 -7.23 -13.32
N MET A 354 19.50 -7.40 -13.87
CA MET A 354 19.14 -8.60 -14.62
C MET A 354 19.99 -8.79 -15.88
N ARG A 355 20.25 -7.73 -16.65
CA ARG A 355 21.16 -7.79 -17.81
C ARG A 355 22.58 -8.18 -17.38
N ASP A 356 23.13 -7.49 -16.38
CA ASP A 356 24.49 -7.72 -15.89
C ASP A 356 24.63 -9.16 -15.34
N ASN A 357 23.58 -9.70 -14.70
CA ASN A 357 23.52 -11.11 -14.31
C ASN A 357 23.62 -12.05 -15.53
N LEU A 358 22.91 -11.78 -16.63
CA LEU A 358 22.97 -12.61 -17.86
C LEU A 358 24.35 -12.56 -18.52
N GLU A 359 25.04 -11.41 -18.48
CA GLU A 359 26.43 -11.29 -18.95
C GLU A 359 27.37 -12.16 -18.09
N ILE A 360 27.24 -12.13 -16.76
CA ILE A 360 28.04 -12.97 -15.85
C ILE A 360 27.73 -14.47 -16.06
N MET A 361 26.48 -14.82 -16.37
CA MET A 361 26.11 -16.21 -16.71
C MET A 361 26.80 -16.66 -18.02
N ASN A 362 26.84 -15.81 -19.05
CA ASN A 362 27.58 -16.08 -20.28
C ASN A 362 29.08 -16.26 -20.04
N GLU A 363 29.70 -15.37 -19.25
CA GLU A 363 31.14 -15.44 -18.91
C GLU A 363 31.51 -16.76 -18.21
N ARG A 364 30.59 -17.29 -17.39
CA ARG A 364 30.73 -18.59 -16.71
C ARG A 364 30.28 -19.79 -17.55
N GLY A 365 29.80 -19.57 -18.78
CA GLY A 365 29.31 -20.62 -19.68
C GLY A 365 27.99 -21.27 -19.25
N ILE A 366 27.20 -20.59 -18.41
CA ILE A 366 25.93 -21.08 -17.87
C ILE A 366 24.79 -20.64 -18.78
N ASN A 367 24.17 -21.61 -19.46
CA ASN A 367 23.14 -21.39 -20.49
C ASN A 367 21.75 -21.93 -20.09
N VAL A 368 21.48 -22.07 -18.77
CA VAL A 368 20.20 -22.52 -18.24
C VAL A 368 19.06 -21.60 -18.70
N PRO A 369 17.85 -22.11 -19.01
CA PRO A 369 16.69 -21.27 -19.26
C PRO A 369 16.45 -20.22 -18.16
N VAL A 370 16.27 -18.96 -18.54
CA VAL A 370 15.96 -17.87 -17.62
C VAL A 370 14.57 -17.29 -17.93
N VAL A 371 13.78 -17.08 -16.89
CA VAL A 371 12.49 -16.38 -16.95
C VAL A 371 12.62 -15.04 -16.23
N LEU A 372 12.44 -13.95 -16.96
CA LEU A 372 12.49 -12.59 -16.46
C LEU A 372 11.08 -12.05 -16.23
N GLY A 373 10.82 -11.45 -15.06
CA GLY A 373 9.53 -10.83 -14.76
C GLY A 373 9.59 -9.69 -13.73
N GLY A 374 8.45 -9.03 -13.54
CA GLY A 374 8.30 -7.90 -12.62
C GLY A 374 8.13 -6.55 -13.32
N ALA A 375 7.54 -5.58 -12.63
CA ALA A 375 6.86 -4.44 -13.25
C ALA A 375 7.77 -3.42 -13.97
N ALA A 376 9.09 -3.47 -13.77
CA ALA A 376 10.02 -2.61 -14.50
C ALA A 376 10.40 -3.17 -15.89
N LEU A 377 10.20 -4.46 -16.12
CA LEU A 377 10.45 -5.08 -17.42
C LEU A 377 9.27 -4.86 -18.36
N ASN A 378 9.58 -4.74 -19.64
CA ASN A 378 8.60 -4.79 -20.71
C ASN A 378 9.11 -5.74 -21.81
N ARG A 379 8.17 -6.30 -22.58
CA ARG A 379 8.49 -7.32 -23.60
C ARG A 379 9.55 -6.84 -24.60
N ARG A 380 9.44 -5.59 -25.03
CA ARG A 380 10.33 -5.01 -26.03
C ARG A 380 11.78 -4.97 -25.55
N TYR A 381 12.02 -4.55 -24.31
CA TYR A 381 13.37 -4.55 -23.73
C TYR A 381 13.96 -5.95 -23.63
N VAL A 382 13.17 -6.95 -23.23
CA VAL A 382 13.64 -8.34 -23.17
C VAL A 382 13.94 -8.88 -24.57
N ASP A 383 12.99 -8.75 -25.50
CA ASP A 383 13.08 -9.32 -26.84
C ASP A 383 14.12 -8.60 -27.74
N ASP A 384 14.24 -7.26 -27.66
CA ASP A 384 15.16 -6.45 -28.49
C ASP A 384 16.59 -6.38 -27.90
N GLU A 385 16.78 -6.35 -26.57
CA GLU A 385 18.08 -6.11 -25.94
C GLU A 385 18.65 -7.30 -25.15
N LEU A 386 17.82 -8.09 -24.44
CA LEU A 386 18.33 -9.16 -23.56
C LEU A 386 18.39 -10.54 -24.24
N VAL A 387 17.45 -10.86 -25.12
CA VAL A 387 17.46 -12.10 -25.92
C VAL A 387 18.70 -12.22 -26.82
N PRO A 388 19.16 -11.16 -27.52
CA PRO A 388 20.41 -11.23 -28.30
C PRO A 388 21.69 -11.29 -27.44
N LEU A 389 21.58 -10.95 -26.14
CA LEU A 389 22.70 -10.86 -25.22
C LEU A 389 22.98 -12.18 -24.49
N TYR A 390 21.95 -12.96 -24.14
CA TYR A 390 22.12 -14.22 -23.40
C TYR A 390 22.28 -15.44 -24.33
N ASN A 391 23.27 -16.30 -24.06
CA ASN A 391 23.52 -17.52 -24.85
C ASN A 391 22.54 -18.66 -24.54
N GLY A 392 21.90 -18.63 -23.37
CA GLY A 392 20.82 -19.55 -23.02
C GLY A 392 19.45 -19.10 -23.53
N LYS A 393 18.39 -19.83 -23.18
CA LYS A 393 17.02 -19.40 -23.50
C LYS A 393 16.57 -18.33 -22.52
N LEU A 394 15.96 -17.27 -23.03
CA LEU A 394 15.38 -16.20 -22.24
C LEU A 394 13.87 -16.09 -22.52
N PHE A 395 13.07 -16.05 -21.47
CA PHE A 395 11.62 -15.85 -21.53
C PHE A 395 11.25 -14.58 -20.79
N TYR A 396 10.32 -13.80 -21.34
CA TYR A 396 9.66 -12.72 -20.61
C TYR A 396 8.30 -13.19 -20.09
N ALA A 397 8.09 -13.07 -18.78
CA ALA A 397 6.81 -13.32 -18.13
C ALA A 397 6.23 -12.01 -17.59
N ARG A 398 5.06 -11.59 -18.09
CA ARG A 398 4.37 -10.38 -17.58
C ARG A 398 3.76 -10.61 -16.21
N ASP A 399 3.31 -11.84 -15.97
CA ASP A 399 2.65 -12.28 -14.76
C ASP A 399 3.05 -13.74 -14.43
N ALA A 400 2.45 -14.27 -13.37
CA ALA A 400 2.76 -15.61 -12.88
C ALA A 400 2.20 -16.76 -13.76
N PHE A 401 1.25 -16.48 -14.65
CA PHE A 401 0.71 -17.46 -15.61
C PHE A 401 1.56 -17.53 -16.88
N ASP A 402 2.06 -16.39 -17.39
CA ASP A 402 3.12 -16.39 -18.41
C ASP A 402 4.35 -17.19 -17.90
N GLY A 403 4.68 -17.08 -16.60
CA GLY A 403 5.75 -17.84 -15.94
C GLY A 403 5.48 -19.35 -15.84
N LEU A 404 4.25 -19.75 -15.48
CA LEU A 404 3.81 -21.15 -15.51
C LEU A 404 3.88 -21.73 -16.92
N HIS A 405 3.41 -21.00 -17.93
CA HIS A 405 3.45 -21.43 -19.32
C HIS A 405 4.89 -21.62 -19.83
N ALA A 406 5.82 -20.74 -19.44
CA ALA A 406 7.23 -20.93 -19.74
C ALA A 406 7.80 -22.22 -19.12
N MET A 407 7.42 -22.55 -17.87
CA MET A 407 7.82 -23.80 -17.22
C MET A 407 7.18 -25.04 -17.87
N ASP A 408 5.91 -24.99 -18.26
CA ASP A 408 5.25 -26.08 -18.99
C ASP A 408 5.89 -26.36 -20.35
N LEU A 409 6.28 -25.31 -21.10
CA LEU A 409 7.04 -25.46 -22.36
C LEU A 409 8.43 -26.09 -22.15
N LEU A 410 9.09 -25.77 -21.04
CA LEU A 410 10.38 -26.37 -20.68
C LEU A 410 10.22 -27.85 -20.28
N ALA A 411 9.21 -28.17 -19.47
CA ALA A 411 8.93 -29.53 -19.00
C ALA A 411 8.44 -30.47 -20.12
N ALA A 412 7.63 -29.96 -21.07
CA ALA A 412 7.11 -30.74 -22.18
C ALA A 412 8.17 -31.11 -23.24
N GLY A 413 9.31 -30.41 -23.26
CA GLY A 413 10.36 -30.61 -24.27
C GLY A 413 9.94 -30.23 -25.70
N GLU A 414 8.81 -29.53 -25.86
CA GLU A 414 8.25 -29.13 -27.17
C GLU A 414 9.05 -27.99 -27.80
N LEU A 415 10.20 -28.36 -28.35
CA LEU A 415 11.15 -27.45 -28.99
C LEU A 415 11.22 -27.69 -30.50
N LYS A 416 10.10 -27.48 -31.19
CA LYS A 416 10.07 -27.36 -32.66
C LYS A 416 9.09 -26.28 -33.12
N SER A 417 9.59 -25.42 -34.01
CA SER A 417 8.95 -24.27 -34.67
C SER A 417 8.82 -22.99 -33.83
N GLU A 418 9.05 -21.87 -34.51
CA GLU A 418 9.08 -20.52 -33.96
C GLU A 418 7.67 -20.07 -33.53
N VAL A 419 7.48 -19.74 -32.25
CA VAL A 419 6.22 -19.11 -31.80
C VAL A 419 6.26 -17.61 -32.12
N GLN A 420 5.91 -17.25 -33.35
CA GLN A 420 5.27 -15.97 -33.59
C GLN A 420 3.81 -16.06 -33.11
N SER A 421 3.48 -15.31 -32.05
CA SER A 421 2.09 -15.07 -31.61
C SER A 421 1.72 -13.59 -31.86
N PRO A 422 0.42 -13.24 -31.91
CA PRO A 422 -0.10 -12.50 -33.06
C PRO A 422 0.15 -10.98 -33.04
N LYS A 423 0.49 -10.44 -34.22
CA LYS A 423 0.55 -8.98 -34.47
C LYS A 423 -0.85 -8.36 -34.42
N SER A 424 -1.13 -7.56 -33.39
CA SER A 424 -2.23 -6.59 -33.43
C SER A 424 -1.94 -5.49 -34.46
N LYS A 425 -2.93 -5.16 -35.29
CA LYS A 425 -2.81 -4.17 -36.35
C LYS A 425 -2.91 -2.76 -35.78
N VAL A 426 -1.83 -1.98 -35.85
CA VAL A 426 -1.90 -0.51 -35.77
C VAL A 426 -1.63 0.04 -37.16
N ALA A 427 -2.64 0.69 -37.75
CA ALA A 427 -2.52 1.40 -39.01
C ALA A 427 -2.02 2.83 -38.78
N VAL A 428 -1.14 3.31 -39.65
CA VAL A 428 -0.44 4.59 -39.52
C VAL A 428 -1.17 5.71 -40.28
N ALA A 429 -1.45 6.82 -39.59
CA ALA A 429 -1.50 8.20 -40.10
C ALA A 429 -1.64 9.18 -38.91
N GLY A 430 -1.01 10.34 -38.82
CA GLY A 430 0.03 10.93 -39.67
C GLY A 430 0.11 12.46 -39.50
N ASN A 431 1.22 12.96 -38.95
CA ASN A 431 1.74 14.36 -38.99
C ASN A 431 0.84 15.56 -38.57
N GLY A 432 1.35 16.39 -37.65
CA GLY A 432 1.73 17.77 -38.07
C GLY A 432 1.53 18.98 -37.12
N VAL A 433 2.64 19.46 -36.54
CA VAL A 433 3.08 20.89 -36.48
C VAL A 433 2.26 21.95 -35.67
N ALA A 434 2.68 22.15 -34.42
CA ALA A 434 3.25 23.38 -33.82
C ALA A 434 2.46 24.70 -33.50
N LYS A 435 2.70 25.15 -32.25
CA LYS A 435 3.23 26.48 -31.79
C LYS A 435 2.32 27.66 -31.40
N ASP A 436 2.69 28.25 -30.24
CA ASP A 436 2.65 29.68 -29.83
C ASP A 436 1.24 30.36 -29.73
N GLN A 437 0.91 31.28 -28.80
CA GLN A 437 1.60 31.90 -27.65
C GLN A 437 0.61 32.58 -26.64
N LYS A 438 1.11 32.80 -25.42
CA LYS A 438 0.59 33.62 -24.27
C LYS A 438 0.45 35.15 -24.59
N PRO A 439 0.13 36.10 -23.66
CA PRO A 439 -0.49 36.07 -22.30
C PRO A 439 -1.44 37.30 -21.95
N LYS A 440 -1.77 37.48 -20.64
CA LYS A 440 -2.09 38.74 -19.89
C LYS A 440 -3.55 39.27 -19.86
N SER A 441 -4.02 39.97 -18.81
CA SER A 441 -3.56 40.15 -17.40
C SER A 441 -4.59 40.92 -16.53
N ASP A 442 -4.41 40.88 -15.19
CA ASP A 442 -4.89 41.83 -14.14
C ASP A 442 -6.44 41.99 -13.97
N ASP A 443 -7.02 42.36 -12.83
CA ASP A 443 -6.54 42.74 -11.48
C ASP A 443 -7.67 42.54 -10.42
N GLN A 444 -7.37 42.73 -9.12
CA GLN A 444 -8.24 43.19 -7.98
C GLN A 444 -9.80 43.06 -8.08
N SER A 445 -10.62 42.77 -7.06
CA SER A 445 -10.57 42.60 -5.58
C SER A 445 -12.05 42.35 -5.10
N THR A 446 -12.48 42.14 -3.85
CA THR A 446 -11.92 42.32 -2.48
C THR A 446 -12.55 41.32 -1.46
N ILE A 447 -12.00 41.29 -0.25
CA ILE A 447 -12.44 40.67 1.02
C ILE A 447 -13.93 40.91 1.40
N GLN A 448 -14.63 39.86 1.88
CA GLN A 448 -15.44 39.98 3.11
C GLN A 448 -15.55 38.65 3.89
N THR A 449 -15.30 38.74 5.20
CA THR A 449 -15.29 37.64 6.18
C THR A 449 -16.64 37.47 6.85
N VAL A 450 -17.05 36.22 7.10
CA VAL A 450 -17.83 35.88 8.30
C VAL A 450 -17.24 34.60 8.89
N GLU A 451 -17.00 34.62 10.20
CA GLU A 451 -16.52 33.50 10.97
C GLU A 451 -17.68 32.55 11.31
N ASP A 452 -17.41 31.26 11.36
CA ASP A 452 -17.92 30.41 12.44
C ASP A 452 -16.96 29.22 12.61
N ALA A 453 -16.53 28.99 13.85
CA ALA A 453 -15.58 27.95 14.20
C ALA A 453 -16.26 26.89 15.08
N GLU A 454 -15.97 25.61 14.83
CA GLU A 454 -15.64 24.58 15.83
C GLU A 454 -15.72 23.17 15.22
N ASP A 455 -14.56 22.57 14.92
CA ASP A 455 -14.25 21.17 15.31
C ASP A 455 -12.73 20.90 15.13
N LEU A 456 -11.91 21.58 15.94
CA LEU A 456 -10.45 21.40 15.96
C LEU A 456 -10.06 20.21 16.85
N VAL A 457 -9.86 19.04 16.25
CA VAL A 457 -9.17 17.90 16.91
C VAL A 457 -8.02 17.40 16.04
N GLY A 458 -6.88 18.09 16.18
CA GLY A 458 -5.51 17.62 15.91
C GLY A 458 -5.25 16.80 14.64
N GLU A 459 -4.78 17.46 13.59
CA GLU A 459 -4.13 16.77 12.46
C GLU A 459 -2.77 16.15 12.86
N ASP A 460 -2.16 16.61 13.95
CA ASP A 460 -0.81 16.25 14.44
C ASP A 460 -0.65 14.82 14.99
N ALA A 461 -1.70 13.97 14.93
CA ALA A 461 -1.70 12.61 15.46
C ALA A 461 -1.80 11.50 14.40
N LYS A 462 -1.43 11.79 13.13
CA LYS A 462 -1.51 10.85 11.99
C LYS A 462 -0.21 10.68 11.20
N LEU A 463 0.94 10.60 11.86
CA LEU A 463 2.20 10.16 11.22
C LEU A 463 2.57 8.75 11.69
N GLY A 464 1.83 7.77 11.17
CA GLY A 464 1.93 6.36 11.52
C GLY A 464 1.31 5.43 10.48
N LYS A 465 1.42 5.76 9.19
CA LYS A 465 1.07 4.87 8.07
C LYS A 465 1.94 5.13 6.84
N GLN A 466 2.63 4.07 6.41
CA GLN A 466 3.49 3.96 5.22
C GLN A 466 4.69 4.92 5.19
N ALA A 467 5.88 4.35 5.04
CA ALA A 467 7.02 5.09 4.51
C ALA A 467 6.63 5.55 3.09
N ALA A 468 6.34 6.84 2.94
CA ALA A 468 6.04 7.40 1.65
C ALA A 468 7.26 7.21 0.73
N ARG A 469 7.03 6.75 -0.51
CA ARG A 469 8.08 6.82 -1.53
C ARG A 469 8.41 8.29 -1.78
N VAL A 470 9.50 8.76 -1.19
CA VAL A 470 10.01 10.12 -1.36
C VAL A 470 10.36 10.34 -2.83
N LYS A 471 9.42 10.89 -3.60
CA LYS A 471 9.70 11.55 -4.86
C LYS A 471 10.06 12.98 -4.52
N SER A 472 11.36 13.29 -4.56
CA SER A 472 11.88 14.63 -4.34
C SER A 472 11.30 15.63 -5.35
N ARG A 473 10.25 16.37 -4.98
CA ARG A 473 9.86 17.63 -5.61
C ARG A 473 10.25 18.79 -4.68
N VAL A 474 11.55 19.01 -4.56
CA VAL A 474 12.09 20.22 -3.94
C VAL A 474 11.88 21.37 -4.94
N SER A 475 10.91 22.24 -4.69
CA SER A 475 10.67 23.47 -5.49
C SER A 475 10.99 24.77 -4.73
N GLY A 476 11.38 24.68 -3.45
CA GLY A 476 11.97 25.78 -2.67
C GLY A 476 13.49 25.67 -2.57
N ASN A 477 14.22 26.79 -2.46
CA ASN A 477 15.69 26.75 -2.34
C ASN A 477 16.14 26.50 -0.90
N THR A 478 16.07 25.23 -0.47
CA THR A 478 16.46 24.78 0.88
C THR A 478 17.97 24.85 1.15
N THR A 479 18.79 25.22 0.16
CA THR A 479 20.27 25.24 0.26
C THR A 479 20.86 26.54 0.80
N HIS A 480 20.04 27.58 0.98
CA HIS A 480 20.50 28.87 1.50
C HIS A 480 20.78 28.80 3.02
N THR A 481 21.73 29.63 3.49
CA THR A 481 22.26 29.59 4.87
C THR A 481 21.84 30.78 5.73
N THR A 482 20.81 31.53 5.31
CA THR A 482 20.25 32.63 6.11
C THR A 482 19.54 32.02 7.31
N LYS A 483 20.00 32.33 8.53
CA LYS A 483 19.38 31.82 9.77
C LYS A 483 17.94 32.31 9.92
N SER A 484 17.14 31.52 10.64
CA SER A 484 15.81 31.89 11.11
C SER A 484 15.87 32.88 12.28
N ASP A 485 14.72 33.46 12.64
CA ASP A 485 14.55 34.38 13.76
C ASP A 485 14.55 33.69 15.15
N VAL A 486 15.04 32.45 15.25
CA VAL A 486 15.17 31.70 16.51
C VAL A 486 16.12 32.42 17.47
N SER A 487 15.71 32.57 18.73
CA SER A 487 16.47 33.35 19.71
C SER A 487 17.84 32.74 20.05
N PRO A 488 18.97 33.43 19.82
CA PRO A 488 20.30 32.93 20.20
C PRO A 488 20.60 33.07 21.71
N ASN A 489 19.66 33.64 22.48
CA ASN A 489 19.84 34.00 23.89
C ASN A 489 19.07 33.04 24.81
N VAL A 490 19.47 31.77 24.79
CA VAL A 490 18.95 30.72 25.67
C VAL A 490 20.06 30.18 26.59
N GLU A 491 19.67 29.71 27.77
CA GLU A 491 20.57 29.04 28.71
C GLU A 491 20.94 27.64 28.18
N ILE A 492 22.22 27.43 27.88
CA ILE A 492 22.74 26.14 27.45
C ILE A 492 22.77 25.21 28.68
N PRO A 493 22.08 24.06 28.66
CA PRO A 493 22.04 23.16 29.80
C PRO A 493 23.40 22.47 30.01
N ASN A 494 23.69 22.13 31.26
CA ASN A 494 24.87 21.32 31.58
C ASN A 494 24.61 19.85 31.23
N SER A 495 25.49 19.25 30.44
CA SER A 495 25.45 17.82 30.16
C SER A 495 25.78 16.99 31.40
N PRO A 496 25.06 15.88 31.69
CA PRO A 496 25.41 14.98 32.78
C PRO A 496 26.69 14.16 32.50
N PHE A 497 27.03 13.93 31.22
CA PHE A 497 28.23 13.24 30.75
C PHE A 497 28.36 13.41 29.24
N TYR A 498 29.59 13.49 28.70
CA TYR A 498 29.81 13.44 27.25
C TYR A 498 30.10 12.00 26.77
N GLY A 499 29.74 11.70 25.52
CA GLY A 499 29.79 10.35 24.94
C GLY A 499 28.47 9.60 25.11
N SER A 500 28.47 8.28 24.89
CA SER A 500 27.26 7.44 24.86
C SER A 500 27.26 6.29 25.88
N LYS A 501 26.08 5.99 26.42
CA LYS A 501 25.78 4.92 27.39
C LYS A 501 24.66 4.02 26.88
N VAL A 502 24.69 2.77 27.33
CA VAL A 502 23.68 1.74 27.08
C VAL A 502 22.87 1.50 28.36
N VAL A 503 21.58 1.23 28.22
CA VAL A 503 20.71 0.69 29.28
C VAL A 503 19.87 -0.46 28.70
N GLU A 504 19.92 -1.62 29.36
CA GLU A 504 19.22 -2.85 28.93
C GLU A 504 18.12 -3.31 29.89
N ASP A 505 18.19 -2.90 31.16
CA ASP A 505 17.20 -3.24 32.20
C ASP A 505 16.07 -2.19 32.27
N VAL A 506 15.34 -1.98 31.18
CA VAL A 506 14.20 -1.06 31.13
C VAL A 506 12.91 -1.79 31.49
N ASP A 507 12.11 -1.25 32.43
CA ASP A 507 10.85 -1.85 32.83
C ASP A 507 9.79 -1.70 31.72
N LEU A 508 9.25 -2.83 31.27
CA LEU A 508 8.17 -2.87 30.28
C LEU A 508 6.87 -2.24 30.79
N ASP A 509 6.57 -2.29 32.09
CA ASP A 509 5.36 -1.65 32.62
C ASP A 509 5.49 -0.12 32.66
N GLU A 510 6.71 0.42 32.82
CA GLU A 510 6.97 1.84 32.59
C GLU A 510 6.80 2.18 31.09
N VAL A 511 7.41 1.42 30.17
CA VAL A 511 7.26 1.64 28.71
C VAL A 511 5.78 1.59 28.29
N PHE A 512 5.02 0.60 28.75
CA PHE A 512 3.60 0.46 28.44
C PHE A 512 2.73 1.59 28.99
N SER A 513 3.21 2.36 29.98
CA SER A 513 2.52 3.56 30.47
C SER A 513 2.63 4.75 29.50
N PHE A 514 3.61 4.75 28.58
CA PHE A 514 3.83 5.77 27.55
C PHE A 514 3.22 5.41 26.17
N ILE A 515 2.48 4.31 26.05
CA ILE A 515 1.79 3.94 24.80
C ILE A 515 0.70 4.95 24.45
N ASN A 516 0.69 5.43 23.19
CA ASN A 516 -0.42 6.22 22.68
C ASN A 516 -1.55 5.27 22.23
N GLU A 517 -2.51 5.01 23.13
CA GLU A 517 -3.68 4.17 22.85
C GLU A 517 -4.47 4.60 21.60
N THR A 518 -4.44 5.90 21.23
CA THR A 518 -5.14 6.37 20.03
C THR A 518 -4.39 5.92 18.76
N ALA A 519 -3.06 6.01 18.75
CA ALA A 519 -2.22 5.52 17.66
C ALA A 519 -2.29 3.99 17.54
N LEU A 520 -2.19 3.28 18.67
CA LEU A 520 -2.31 1.82 18.71
C LEU A 520 -3.68 1.33 18.22
N PHE A 521 -4.76 1.77 18.86
CA PHE A 521 -6.09 1.21 18.62
C PHE A 521 -6.68 1.64 17.27
N LYS A 522 -6.63 2.94 16.93
CA LYS A 522 -7.17 3.44 15.64
C LYS A 522 -6.19 3.31 14.48
N GLY A 523 -4.91 3.56 14.75
CA GLY A 523 -3.86 3.65 13.73
C GLY A 523 -3.35 2.29 13.30
N GLN A 524 -2.83 1.48 14.23
CA GLN A 524 -2.27 0.15 13.97
C GLN A 524 -3.37 -0.93 13.89
N TRP A 525 -4.13 -1.12 14.97
CA TRP A 525 -5.12 -2.21 15.10
C TRP A 525 -6.44 -1.97 14.34
N GLN A 526 -6.60 -0.81 13.70
CA GLN A 526 -7.77 -0.40 12.90
C GLN A 526 -9.13 -0.39 13.64
N TYR A 527 -9.17 -0.43 14.97
CA TYR A 527 -10.39 -0.18 15.76
C TYR A 527 -10.76 1.31 15.66
N LYS A 528 -11.48 1.65 14.59
CA LYS A 528 -11.94 3.02 14.29
C LYS A 528 -13.43 3.15 14.59
N GLN A 529 -13.85 4.35 14.97
CA GLN A 529 -15.26 4.67 15.22
C GLN A 529 -16.16 4.45 14.00
N GLY A 530 -15.67 4.75 12.79
CA GLY A 530 -16.46 4.59 11.56
C GLY A 530 -17.76 5.39 11.60
N LYS A 531 -18.89 4.73 11.33
CA LYS A 531 -20.24 5.31 11.42
C LYS A 531 -20.92 5.12 12.79
N SER A 532 -20.24 4.53 13.77
CA SER A 532 -20.80 4.28 15.10
C SER A 532 -20.82 5.54 15.97
N SER A 533 -21.72 5.58 16.94
CA SER A 533 -21.77 6.67 17.93
C SER A 533 -20.48 6.72 18.77
N LYS A 534 -20.15 7.88 19.35
CA LYS A 534 -19.01 8.02 20.27
C LYS A 534 -19.14 7.05 21.46
N GLU A 535 -20.36 6.82 21.93
CA GLU A 535 -20.68 5.92 23.04
C GLU A 535 -20.49 4.44 22.70
N ASP A 536 -20.91 4.00 21.51
CA ASP A 536 -20.75 2.60 21.10
C ASP A 536 -19.30 2.27 20.79
N TYR A 537 -18.55 3.24 20.25
CA TYR A 537 -17.10 3.13 20.11
C TYR A 537 -16.40 3.04 21.48
N ALA A 538 -16.81 3.84 22.47
CA ALA A 538 -16.30 3.71 23.83
C ALA A 538 -16.60 2.32 24.44
N LYS A 539 -17.83 1.79 24.26
CA LYS A 539 -18.19 0.43 24.69
C LYS A 539 -17.33 -0.65 24.03
N LEU A 540 -17.00 -0.51 22.74
CA LEU A 540 -16.11 -1.42 22.01
C LEU A 540 -14.69 -1.40 22.57
N LEU A 541 -14.15 -0.21 22.87
CA LEU A 541 -12.83 -0.08 23.49
C LEU A 541 -12.78 -0.79 24.85
N GLU A 542 -13.73 -0.49 25.74
CA GLU A 542 -13.76 -1.08 27.08
C GLU A 542 -14.02 -2.59 27.10
N LYS A 543 -14.92 -3.11 26.26
CA LYS A 543 -15.31 -4.52 26.30
C LYS A 543 -14.44 -5.46 25.47
N THR A 544 -13.71 -4.95 24.49
CA THR A 544 -12.99 -5.80 23.52
C THR A 544 -11.52 -5.40 23.37
N VAL A 545 -11.24 -4.12 23.14
CA VAL A 545 -9.88 -3.67 22.81
C VAL A 545 -8.97 -3.62 24.04
N ARG A 546 -9.42 -3.02 25.14
CA ARG A 546 -8.65 -2.96 26.41
C ARG A 546 -8.33 -4.34 27.00
N PRO A 547 -9.28 -5.31 27.05
CA PRO A 547 -8.96 -6.67 27.50
C PRO A 547 -7.89 -7.36 26.63
N LYS A 548 -7.98 -7.27 25.29
CA LYS A 548 -6.98 -7.86 24.39
C LYS A 548 -5.62 -7.14 24.49
N PHE A 549 -5.61 -5.83 24.75
CA PHE A 549 -4.39 -5.07 25.05
C PHE A 549 -3.73 -5.53 26.36
N ALA A 550 -4.49 -5.77 27.43
CA ALA A 550 -3.96 -6.34 28.65
C ALA A 550 -3.40 -7.76 28.41
N GLU A 551 -4.15 -8.62 27.70
CA GLU A 551 -3.74 -9.99 27.36
C GLU A 551 -2.38 -10.03 26.63
N ILE A 552 -2.20 -9.22 25.58
CA ILE A 552 -0.98 -9.21 24.78
C ILE A 552 0.19 -8.61 25.57
N LYS A 553 -0.02 -7.57 26.39
CA LYS A 553 1.02 -7.03 27.28
C LYS A 553 1.52 -8.07 28.29
N GLU A 554 0.61 -8.79 28.94
CA GLU A 554 0.98 -9.85 29.87
C GLU A 554 1.69 -11.01 29.16
N LYS A 555 1.26 -11.39 27.95
CA LYS A 555 1.96 -12.37 27.13
C LYS A 555 3.39 -11.90 26.80
N ALA A 556 3.54 -10.66 26.32
CA ALA A 556 4.83 -10.09 25.95
C ALA A 556 5.83 -10.05 27.12
N LYS A 557 5.38 -9.68 28.33
CA LYS A 557 6.20 -9.74 29.56
C LYS A 557 6.56 -11.17 29.94
N LYS A 558 5.56 -12.06 30.02
CA LYS A 558 5.73 -13.45 30.49
C LYS A 558 6.65 -14.26 29.59
N GLU A 559 6.51 -14.11 28.28
CA GLU A 559 7.28 -14.85 27.26
C GLU A 559 8.54 -14.09 26.80
N LYS A 560 8.83 -12.91 27.39
CA LYS A 560 9.97 -12.03 27.05
C LYS A 560 10.07 -11.72 25.54
N LEU A 561 8.92 -11.44 24.92
CA LEU A 561 8.81 -11.18 23.48
C LEU A 561 9.29 -9.76 23.10
N LEU A 562 9.39 -8.88 24.09
CA LEU A 562 9.91 -7.52 23.97
C LEU A 562 11.05 -7.36 24.99
N THR A 563 12.19 -6.86 24.53
CA THR A 563 13.38 -6.61 25.35
C THR A 563 13.83 -5.15 25.12
N PRO A 564 13.25 -4.18 25.84
CA PRO A 564 13.51 -2.76 25.63
C PRO A 564 14.97 -2.41 25.98
N LYS A 565 15.73 -1.94 25.00
CA LYS A 565 17.10 -1.44 25.18
C LYS A 565 17.22 -0.02 24.63
N VAL A 566 18.11 0.77 25.23
CA VAL A 566 18.39 2.15 24.83
C VAL A 566 19.88 2.40 24.76
N VAL A 567 20.32 3.06 23.70
CA VAL A 567 21.61 3.73 23.65
C VAL A 567 21.39 5.23 23.49
N TYR A 568 22.02 6.04 24.32
CA TYR A 568 21.89 7.49 24.28
C TYR A 568 23.18 8.17 24.71
N GLY A 569 23.36 9.42 24.30
CA GLY A 569 24.55 10.18 24.62
C GLY A 569 24.38 11.66 24.42
N TYR A 570 25.31 12.42 24.98
CA TYR A 570 25.39 13.86 24.83
C TYR A 570 26.73 14.22 24.22
N PHE A 571 26.73 15.17 23.28
CA PHE A 571 27.92 15.57 22.56
C PHE A 571 28.05 17.09 22.55
N PRO A 572 29.26 17.65 22.67
CA PRO A 572 29.45 19.09 22.52
C PRO A 572 29.24 19.47 21.05
N CYS A 573 28.51 20.55 20.79
CA CYS A 573 28.19 20.97 19.43
C CYS A 573 28.15 22.49 19.24
N GLN A 574 28.20 22.92 17.97
CA GLN A 574 27.95 24.30 17.53
C GLN A 574 27.29 24.30 16.15
N SER A 575 26.55 25.36 15.82
CA SER A 575 25.97 25.56 14.49
C SER A 575 26.85 26.41 13.56
N GLU A 576 26.93 26.03 12.29
CA GLU A 576 27.64 26.73 11.21
C GLU A 576 26.77 26.70 9.95
N GLY A 577 26.06 27.80 9.65
CA GLY A 577 25.07 27.82 8.56
C GLY A 577 23.90 26.86 8.82
N ASN A 578 23.77 25.83 8.00
CA ASN A 578 22.77 24.76 8.13
C ASN A 578 23.34 23.49 8.80
N ASP A 579 24.62 23.51 9.17
CA ASP A 579 25.33 22.37 9.74
C ASP A 579 25.36 22.42 11.27
N LEU A 580 25.23 21.25 11.90
CA LEU A 580 25.50 21.02 13.31
C LEU A 580 26.83 20.26 13.43
N ILE A 581 27.86 20.96 13.88
CA ILE A 581 29.20 20.42 14.13
C ILE A 581 29.19 19.69 15.46
N ILE A 582 29.68 18.45 15.48
CA ILE A 582 29.86 17.63 16.67
C ILE A 582 31.34 17.52 17.00
N TYR A 583 31.71 17.85 18.23
CA TYR A 583 33.09 17.80 18.70
C TYR A 583 33.41 16.51 19.46
N GLU A 584 34.69 16.17 19.55
CA GLU A 584 35.19 15.25 20.57
C GLU A 584 35.02 15.83 21.99
N ASN A 585 35.22 14.99 23.00
CA ASN A 585 35.08 15.36 24.42
C ASN A 585 36.02 16.51 24.85
N ASP A 586 37.09 16.79 24.09
CA ASP A 586 38.01 17.90 24.31
C ASP A 586 37.47 19.27 23.89
N LYS A 587 36.35 19.28 23.13
CA LYS A 587 35.67 20.46 22.58
C LYS A 587 36.52 21.27 21.58
N GLN A 588 37.53 20.64 20.98
CA GLN A 588 38.46 21.28 20.03
C GLN A 588 38.48 20.57 18.67
N ILE A 589 38.40 19.25 18.65
CA ILE A 589 38.44 18.46 17.41
C ILE A 589 37.00 18.26 16.89
N GLU A 590 36.72 18.71 15.67
CA GLU A 590 35.48 18.36 14.95
C GLU A 590 35.53 16.85 14.63
N LYS A 591 34.59 16.09 15.20
CA LYS A 591 34.45 14.66 14.97
C LYS A 591 33.66 14.40 13.67
N LEU A 592 32.48 15.02 13.55
CA LEU A 592 31.62 14.92 12.37
C LEU A 592 30.61 16.08 12.32
N ARG A 593 29.88 16.21 11.21
CA ARG A 593 28.81 17.20 11.03
C ARG A 593 27.51 16.62 10.46
N PHE A 594 26.38 17.04 10.99
CA PHE A 594 25.06 16.83 10.39
C PHE A 594 24.68 18.06 9.57
N SER A 595 24.03 17.86 8.42
CA SER A 595 23.62 18.95 7.52
C SER A 595 22.11 18.88 7.35
N PHE A 596 21.38 19.86 7.88
CA PHE A 596 19.92 19.82 7.92
C PHE A 596 19.30 20.72 6.83
N PRO A 597 18.19 20.31 6.19
CA PRO A 597 17.47 21.17 5.27
C PRO A 597 16.86 22.36 6.00
N ARG A 598 16.74 23.48 5.27
CA ARG A 598 16.08 24.69 5.75
C ARG A 598 14.68 24.80 5.14
N GLN A 599 13.68 25.09 5.98
CA GLN A 599 12.29 25.29 5.57
C GLN A 599 12.18 26.43 4.54
N PRO A 600 11.54 26.23 3.38
CA PRO A 600 11.29 27.31 2.42
C PRO A 600 10.48 28.46 3.01
N LEU A 601 10.86 29.71 2.72
CA LEU A 601 10.10 30.91 3.10
C LEU A 601 8.80 31.05 2.29
N GLU A 602 8.76 30.44 1.11
CA GLU A 602 7.61 30.39 0.22
C GLU A 602 6.51 29.44 0.73
N GLN A 603 6.83 28.56 1.69
CA GLN A 603 5.85 27.69 2.33
C GLN A 603 4.89 28.52 3.20
N ARG A 604 3.59 28.20 3.15
CA ARG A 604 2.57 28.91 3.95
C ARG A 604 2.86 28.80 5.45
N GLY A 605 3.28 29.90 6.07
CA GLY A 605 3.68 29.94 7.49
C GLY A 605 5.13 29.54 7.74
N GLY A 606 5.96 29.40 6.70
CA GLY A 606 7.38 29.10 6.79
C GLY A 606 8.13 30.18 7.57
N LYS A 607 8.98 29.74 8.52
CA LYS A 607 9.80 30.61 9.40
C LYS A 607 11.29 30.45 9.13
N ASN A 608 11.64 29.92 7.95
CA ASN A 608 13.01 29.63 7.53
C ASN A 608 13.79 28.68 8.46
N LEU A 609 13.09 27.81 9.21
CA LEU A 609 13.66 26.99 10.27
C LEU A 609 14.64 25.94 9.74
N CYS A 610 15.69 25.69 10.53
CA CYS A 610 16.65 24.61 10.33
C CYS A 610 17.03 24.04 11.70
N LEU A 611 17.22 22.73 11.84
CA LEU A 611 17.54 22.12 13.14
C LEU A 611 18.85 22.65 13.75
N ALA A 612 19.81 23.08 12.92
CA ALA A 612 21.04 23.68 13.38
C ALA A 612 20.84 25.04 14.08
N ASP A 613 19.81 25.82 13.72
CA ASP A 613 19.60 27.17 14.26
C ASP A 613 19.30 27.18 15.77
N TYR A 614 18.79 26.07 16.31
CA TYR A 614 18.48 25.91 17.74
C TYR A 614 19.70 25.70 18.65
N PHE A 615 20.91 25.61 18.08
CA PHE A 615 22.16 25.40 18.82
C PHE A 615 23.12 26.59 18.67
N ALA A 616 23.90 26.85 19.71
CA ALA A 616 24.83 27.97 19.77
C ALA A 616 25.74 28.05 18.53
N ALA A 617 25.75 29.22 17.90
CA ALA A 617 26.54 29.47 16.70
C ALA A 617 28.05 29.44 17.00
N LYS A 618 28.86 28.96 16.06
CA LYS A 618 30.33 28.92 16.17
C LYS A 618 30.92 30.29 16.48
N GLU A 619 30.35 31.34 15.88
CA GLU A 619 30.72 32.75 16.07
C GLU A 619 30.40 33.27 17.49
N SER A 620 29.52 32.60 18.25
CA SER A 620 29.19 32.99 19.63
C SER A 620 30.28 32.63 20.64
N GLY A 621 31.22 31.74 20.27
CA GLY A 621 32.25 31.22 21.16
C GLY A 621 31.73 30.30 22.28
N LYS A 622 30.42 30.01 22.33
CA LYS A 622 29.81 29.09 23.30
C LYS A 622 29.71 27.68 22.70
N ILE A 623 30.10 26.67 23.46
CA ILE A 623 29.86 25.26 23.10
C ILE A 623 28.51 24.83 23.67
N ASP A 624 27.63 24.33 22.81
CA ASP A 624 26.32 23.79 23.16
C ASP A 624 26.39 22.27 23.45
N VAL A 625 25.26 21.65 23.77
CA VAL A 625 25.10 20.21 23.92
C VAL A 625 23.92 19.69 23.10
N VAL A 626 24.17 18.65 22.32
CA VAL A 626 23.13 17.88 21.62
C VAL A 626 23.06 16.46 22.20
N PRO A 627 21.88 16.04 22.71
CA PRO A 627 21.59 14.64 22.97
C PRO A 627 21.14 13.92 21.69
N PHE A 628 21.61 12.69 21.53
CA PHE A 628 21.05 11.71 20.59
C PHE A 628 20.62 10.46 21.36
N HIS A 629 19.59 9.78 20.88
CA HIS A 629 19.22 8.46 21.36
C HIS A 629 18.75 7.54 20.22
N LEU A 630 18.90 6.25 20.44
CA LEU A 630 18.29 5.19 19.66
C LEU A 630 17.81 4.11 20.62
N VAL A 631 16.56 3.69 20.42
CA VAL A 631 15.89 2.71 21.27
C VAL A 631 15.41 1.53 20.43
N THR A 632 15.26 0.36 21.05
CA THR A 632 14.71 -0.84 20.39
C THR A 632 13.89 -1.68 21.36
N MET A 633 12.92 -2.43 20.83
CA MET A 633 12.25 -3.52 21.55
C MET A 633 12.91 -4.89 21.35
N GLY A 634 14.04 -4.95 20.63
CA GLY A 634 14.88 -6.14 20.44
C GLY A 634 14.39 -7.11 19.36
N ARG A 635 15.33 -7.93 18.86
CA ARG A 635 15.12 -8.83 17.70
C ARG A 635 13.99 -9.84 17.90
N ARG A 636 13.76 -10.28 19.15
CA ARG A 636 12.69 -11.23 19.50
C ARG A 636 11.30 -10.74 19.10
N ALA A 637 11.08 -9.43 19.04
CA ALA A 637 9.84 -8.85 18.56
C ALA A 637 9.60 -9.19 17.07
N SER A 638 10.60 -8.95 16.22
CA SER A 638 10.52 -9.25 14.78
C SER A 638 10.43 -10.75 14.51
N GLU A 639 11.21 -11.56 15.24
CA GLU A 639 11.16 -13.02 15.16
C GLU A 639 9.77 -13.58 15.48
N TYR A 640 9.19 -13.20 16.62
CA TYR A 640 7.87 -13.68 17.03
C TYR A 640 6.74 -13.14 16.13
N ALA A 641 6.88 -11.92 15.60
CA ALA A 641 5.98 -11.42 14.56
C ALA A 641 6.08 -12.28 13.28
N ALA A 642 7.29 -12.65 12.84
CA ALA A 642 7.48 -13.54 11.71
C ALA A 642 6.94 -14.96 11.99
N GLU A 643 7.12 -15.51 13.19
CA GLU A 643 6.53 -16.80 13.63
C GLU A 643 5.00 -16.78 13.52
N LEU A 644 4.35 -15.72 14.00
CA LEU A 644 2.89 -15.55 13.89
C LEU A 644 2.44 -15.44 12.43
N PHE A 645 3.16 -14.69 11.60
CA PHE A 645 2.85 -14.52 10.17
C PHE A 645 3.01 -15.84 9.39
N GLN A 646 4.12 -16.55 9.58
CA GLN A 646 4.39 -17.87 8.98
C GLN A 646 3.39 -18.93 9.46
N SER A 647 2.95 -18.84 10.72
CA SER A 647 1.90 -19.69 11.29
C SER A 647 0.47 -19.30 10.87
N HIS A 648 0.31 -18.34 9.95
CA HIS A 648 -0.98 -17.82 9.48
C HIS A 648 -1.87 -17.20 10.58
N GLN A 649 -1.30 -16.78 11.72
CA GLN A 649 -2.01 -16.15 12.85
C GLN A 649 -2.11 -14.62 12.64
N TYR A 650 -2.68 -14.19 11.52
CA TYR A 650 -2.64 -12.81 11.05
C TYR A 650 -3.25 -11.77 12.03
N THR A 651 -4.27 -12.14 12.79
CA THR A 651 -4.86 -11.26 13.81
C THR A 651 -3.89 -11.02 14.96
N ASP A 652 -3.32 -12.08 15.54
CA ASP A 652 -2.36 -11.93 16.64
C ASP A 652 -1.04 -11.32 16.15
N TYR A 653 -0.63 -11.56 14.89
CA TYR A 653 0.45 -10.83 14.22
C TYR A 653 0.19 -9.33 14.19
N LEU A 654 -0.96 -8.89 13.65
CA LEU A 654 -1.30 -7.47 13.56
C LEU A 654 -1.31 -6.80 14.93
N LEU A 655 -1.89 -7.47 15.92
CA LEU A 655 -2.01 -6.93 17.27
C LEU A 655 -0.64 -6.86 17.97
N PHE A 656 0.17 -7.92 17.89
CA PHE A 656 1.51 -7.96 18.48
C PHE A 656 2.49 -7.02 17.78
N HIS A 657 2.56 -7.04 16.44
CA HIS A 657 3.43 -6.13 15.68
C HIS A 657 3.07 -4.68 15.99
N GLY A 658 1.77 -4.33 15.96
CA GLY A 658 1.30 -2.99 16.34
C GLY A 658 1.70 -2.59 17.77
N LEU A 659 1.59 -3.51 18.74
CA LEU A 659 2.07 -3.27 20.12
C LEU A 659 3.58 -3.04 20.16
N SER A 660 4.35 -3.84 19.42
CA SER A 660 5.82 -3.82 19.45
C SER A 660 6.40 -2.54 18.84
N VAL A 661 5.82 -2.04 17.75
CA VAL A 661 6.19 -0.76 17.12
C VAL A 661 5.81 0.42 18.01
N GLU A 662 4.59 0.44 18.54
CA GLU A 662 4.14 1.48 19.48
C GLU A 662 4.97 1.48 20.77
N SER A 663 5.43 0.32 21.24
CA SER A 663 6.33 0.22 22.41
C SER A 663 7.70 0.84 22.16
N ALA A 664 8.21 0.82 20.91
CA ALA A 664 9.45 1.50 20.56
C ALA A 664 9.32 3.02 20.64
N GLU A 665 8.21 3.59 20.14
CA GLU A 665 7.91 5.03 20.28
C GLU A 665 7.59 5.43 21.73
N ALA A 666 6.89 4.58 22.49
CA ALA A 666 6.66 4.79 23.91
C ALA A 666 7.98 4.81 24.73
N LEU A 667 8.89 3.88 24.43
CA LEU A 667 10.25 3.85 24.98
C LEU A 667 11.03 5.11 24.60
N ALA A 668 10.90 5.59 23.35
CA ALA A 668 11.55 6.82 22.91
C ALA A 668 11.03 8.05 23.65
N GLU A 669 9.72 8.21 23.83
CA GLU A 669 9.16 9.36 24.55
C GLU A 669 9.47 9.30 26.06
N MET A 670 9.44 8.10 26.66
CA MET A 670 9.90 7.88 28.03
C MET A 670 11.37 8.28 28.21
N TRP A 671 12.24 7.90 27.26
CA TRP A 671 13.66 8.26 27.33
C TRP A 671 13.92 9.74 27.01
N HIS A 672 13.12 10.33 26.12
CA HIS A 672 13.16 11.77 25.84
C HIS A 672 12.80 12.56 27.12
N LYS A 673 11.76 12.15 27.86
CA LYS A 673 11.44 12.70 29.18
C LYS A 673 12.60 12.57 30.18
N ARG A 674 13.26 11.40 30.21
CA ARG A 674 14.46 11.19 31.02
C ARG A 674 15.58 12.17 30.65
N ILE A 675 15.85 12.36 29.36
CA ILE A 675 16.86 13.29 28.86
C ILE A 675 16.51 14.75 29.20
N ARG A 676 15.24 15.17 29.11
CA ARG A 676 14.78 16.48 29.60
C ARG A 676 15.01 16.65 31.11
N SER A 677 14.81 15.61 31.90
CA SER A 677 15.11 15.60 33.34
C SER A 677 16.60 15.70 33.64
N GLU A 678 17.43 14.94 32.93
CA GLU A 678 18.89 14.96 33.08
C GLU A 678 19.51 16.29 32.63
N LEU A 679 18.86 17.05 31.73
CA LEU A 679 19.22 18.42 31.35
C LEU A 679 18.61 19.52 32.23
N GLY A 680 17.78 19.18 33.23
CA GLY A 680 17.19 20.14 34.17
C GLY A 680 15.91 20.84 33.72
N PHE A 681 15.19 20.30 32.74
CA PHE A 681 13.93 20.86 32.21
C PHE A 681 12.65 20.12 32.64
N ALA A 682 12.76 19.10 33.51
CA ALA A 682 11.60 18.32 33.95
C ALA A 682 10.47 19.13 34.60
N GLN A 683 10.76 20.29 35.22
CA GLN A 683 9.70 21.17 35.74
C GLN A 683 8.84 21.85 34.66
N ASN A 684 9.26 21.80 33.39
CA ASN A 684 8.54 22.37 32.26
C ASN A 684 7.66 21.33 31.52
N ASP A 685 7.68 20.07 31.95
CA ASP A 685 6.82 19.00 31.43
C ASP A 685 5.37 19.14 31.94
N ALA A 686 4.40 18.94 31.05
CA ALA A 686 3.00 18.83 31.43
C ALA A 686 2.75 17.62 32.36
N THR A 687 1.87 17.81 33.34
CA THR A 687 1.49 16.78 34.32
C THR A 687 0.64 15.66 33.74
N GLU A 688 0.00 15.87 32.59
CA GLU A 688 -0.82 14.90 31.88
C GLU A 688 -0.07 14.31 30.67
N LEU A 689 0.02 12.98 30.59
CA LEU A 689 0.68 12.28 29.48
C LEU A 689 0.12 12.69 28.10
N ALA A 690 -1.20 12.90 27.99
CA ALA A 690 -1.83 13.36 26.76
C ALA A 690 -1.25 14.69 26.24
N LYS A 691 -0.88 15.60 27.15
CA LYS A 691 -0.25 16.88 26.79
C LYS A 691 1.22 16.72 26.39
N LEU A 692 1.92 15.71 26.91
CA LEU A 692 3.28 15.38 26.46
C LEU A 692 3.29 14.94 24.97
N PHE A 693 2.31 14.15 24.53
CA PHE A 693 2.16 13.79 23.10
C PHE A 693 1.90 15.00 22.18
N HIS A 694 1.43 16.13 22.73
CA HIS A 694 1.24 17.40 22.01
C HIS A 694 2.36 18.43 22.27
N GLN A 695 3.59 17.96 22.53
CA GLN A 695 4.76 18.80 22.84
C GLN A 695 4.55 19.79 24.00
N GLY A 696 3.79 19.37 25.03
CA GLY A 696 3.62 20.08 26.30
C GLY A 696 4.86 19.99 27.20
N TYR A 697 6.03 20.27 26.64
CA TYR A 697 7.34 20.28 27.30
C TYR A 697 8.28 21.24 26.58
N GLN A 698 9.42 21.54 27.20
CA GLN A 698 10.49 22.29 26.55
C GLN A 698 11.29 21.39 25.60
N GLY A 699 11.64 21.90 24.42
CA GLY A 699 12.40 21.17 23.42
C GLY A 699 11.57 20.31 22.47
N SER A 700 12.24 19.50 21.65
CA SER A 700 11.64 18.60 20.66
C SER A 700 12.57 17.42 20.33
N ARG A 701 11.98 16.26 20.00
CA ARG A 701 12.68 15.06 19.53
C ARG A 701 12.41 14.90 18.03
N TYR A 702 13.42 14.93 17.17
CA TYR A 702 13.25 14.76 15.74
C TYR A 702 13.86 13.43 15.30
N SER A 703 13.02 12.49 14.86
CA SER A 703 13.47 11.19 14.35
C SER A 703 13.98 11.31 12.91
N PHE A 704 15.10 10.65 12.61
CA PHE A 704 15.67 10.65 11.26
C PHE A 704 14.70 10.02 10.24
N GLY A 705 14.62 10.62 9.05
CA GLY A 705 13.63 10.26 8.02
C GLY A 705 12.30 11.02 8.13
N TYR A 706 12.07 11.80 9.20
CA TYR A 706 10.93 12.72 9.30
C TYR A 706 11.26 14.07 8.64
N PRO A 707 10.26 14.91 8.29
CA PRO A 707 10.50 16.03 7.39
C PRO A 707 11.51 17.08 7.86
N ALA A 708 11.75 17.25 9.16
CA ALA A 708 12.79 18.16 9.66
C ALA A 708 14.23 17.62 9.51
N CYS A 709 14.40 16.30 9.36
CA CYS A 709 15.68 15.63 9.09
C CYS A 709 15.46 14.40 8.18
N PRO A 710 15.04 14.62 6.92
CA PRO A 710 14.53 13.56 6.04
C PRO A 710 15.62 12.66 5.46
N ASN A 711 16.89 13.06 5.57
CA ASN A 711 18.02 12.29 5.09
C ASN A 711 18.31 11.09 6.01
N LEU A 712 17.92 9.89 5.59
CA LEU A 712 18.22 8.66 6.33
C LEU A 712 19.71 8.33 6.38
N GLU A 713 20.54 8.79 5.43
CA GLU A 713 21.99 8.54 5.44
C GLU A 713 22.69 9.11 6.69
N ASP A 714 22.13 10.16 7.32
CA ASP A 714 22.64 10.71 8.58
C ASP A 714 22.57 9.71 9.76
N GLN A 715 21.83 8.60 9.63
CA GLN A 715 21.89 7.48 10.56
C GLN A 715 23.31 6.92 10.70
N THR A 716 24.13 6.93 9.64
CA THR A 716 25.53 6.46 9.69
C THR A 716 26.34 7.24 10.73
N LYS A 717 26.13 8.56 10.81
CA LYS A 717 26.77 9.45 11.78
C LYS A 717 26.25 9.19 13.19
N LEU A 718 24.94 8.95 13.35
CA LEU A 718 24.35 8.54 14.62
C LEU A 718 24.94 7.20 15.10
N PHE A 719 25.19 6.25 14.20
CA PHE A 719 25.87 5.00 14.53
C PHE A 719 27.32 5.25 15.02
N GLU A 720 28.07 6.14 14.37
CA GLU A 720 29.42 6.53 14.81
C GLU A 720 29.47 7.24 16.18
N LEU A 721 28.38 7.92 16.58
CA LEU A 721 28.25 8.56 17.89
C LEU A 721 27.78 7.59 18.98
N LEU A 722 26.76 6.78 18.68
CA LEU A 722 26.05 5.97 19.67
C LEU A 722 26.49 4.52 19.72
N GLN A 723 27.10 3.95 18.68
CA GLN A 723 27.40 2.51 18.57
C GLN A 723 26.20 1.62 18.97
N PRO A 724 25.07 1.67 18.21
CA PRO A 724 23.82 0.94 18.51
C PRO A 724 23.93 -0.59 18.40
N GLU A 725 25.02 -1.09 17.80
CA GLU A 725 25.33 -2.52 17.75
C GLU A 725 25.46 -3.10 19.16
N ARG A 726 25.80 -2.26 20.15
CA ARG A 726 25.83 -2.60 21.59
C ARG A 726 24.45 -2.95 22.16
N ILE A 727 23.35 -2.62 21.47
CA ILE A 727 21.99 -3.01 21.82
C ILE A 727 21.33 -3.87 20.73
N ASP A 728 22.14 -4.58 19.95
CA ASP A 728 21.72 -5.50 18.88
C ASP A 728 20.98 -4.82 17.71
N VAL A 729 21.13 -3.50 17.53
CA VAL A 729 20.57 -2.76 16.39
C VAL A 729 21.62 -2.56 15.30
N GLU A 730 21.27 -2.93 14.08
CA GLU A 730 22.08 -2.82 12.86
C GLU A 730 21.46 -1.80 11.90
N LEU A 731 22.27 -1.30 10.95
CA LEU A 731 21.83 -0.40 9.90
C LEU A 731 21.80 -1.14 8.55
N SER A 732 20.68 -1.08 7.83
CA SER A 732 20.57 -1.67 6.49
C SER A 732 21.32 -0.84 5.44
N GLU A 733 21.52 -1.42 4.24
CA GLU A 733 22.06 -0.71 3.07
C GLU A 733 21.23 0.53 2.65
N GLU A 734 19.98 0.61 3.09
CA GLU A 734 19.05 1.74 2.85
C GLU A 734 18.93 2.66 4.07
N PHE A 735 19.88 2.55 5.01
CA PHE A 735 19.96 3.32 6.25
C PHE A 735 18.73 3.17 7.16
N GLN A 736 18.05 2.02 7.11
CA GLN A 736 16.94 1.68 8.02
C GLN A 736 17.46 0.87 9.23
N LEU A 737 16.83 1.07 10.38
CA LEU A 737 17.17 0.34 11.61
C LEU A 737 16.63 -1.10 11.57
N HIS A 738 17.46 -2.05 11.97
CA HIS A 738 17.08 -3.45 12.14
C HIS A 738 17.44 -3.94 13.55
N PRO A 739 16.49 -4.46 14.36
CA PRO A 739 15.08 -4.73 14.03
C PRO A 739 14.26 -3.45 13.82
N GLU A 740 13.19 -3.57 13.02
CA GLU A 740 12.29 -2.46 12.66
C GLU A 740 11.55 -1.84 13.87
N GLN A 741 11.41 -2.58 14.98
CA GLN A 741 10.91 -2.08 16.27
C GLN A 741 11.96 -1.21 17.00
N SER A 742 12.54 -0.25 16.27
CA SER A 742 13.57 0.65 16.76
C SER A 742 13.33 2.06 16.21
N THR A 743 13.68 3.08 16.99
CA THR A 743 13.55 4.49 16.58
C THR A 743 14.71 5.31 17.15
N SER A 744 15.10 6.36 16.43
CA SER A 744 16.34 7.11 16.65
C SER A 744 16.13 8.59 16.37
N ALA A 745 16.63 9.46 17.23
CA ALA A 745 16.38 10.88 17.12
C ALA A 745 17.52 11.77 17.62
N ILE A 746 17.57 12.98 17.06
CA ILE A 746 18.21 14.14 17.66
C ILE A 746 17.23 14.81 18.63
N ILE A 747 17.71 15.22 19.80
CA ILE A 747 16.92 15.96 20.78
C ILE A 747 17.41 17.40 20.81
N ILE A 748 16.48 18.35 20.76
CA ILE A 748 16.76 19.78 20.82
C ILE A 748 16.16 20.30 22.12
N HIS A 749 16.99 20.90 22.96
CA HIS A 749 16.57 21.43 24.28
C HIS A 749 15.96 22.83 24.22
N HIS A 750 16.15 23.52 23.09
CA HIS A 750 15.74 24.91 22.88
C HIS A 750 14.22 25.12 23.07
N PRO A 751 13.77 26.14 23.81
CA PRO A 751 12.34 26.34 24.14
C PRO A 751 11.46 26.64 22.93
N GLU A 752 12.02 27.26 21.88
CA GLU A 752 11.31 27.55 20.62
C GLU A 752 11.30 26.37 19.64
N ALA A 753 11.91 25.22 19.99
CA ALA A 753 11.87 24.03 19.16
C ALA A 753 10.46 23.43 19.12
N LYS A 754 9.90 23.30 17.92
CA LYS A 754 8.61 22.68 17.61
C LYS A 754 8.72 21.95 16.28
N TYR A 755 7.86 20.96 16.05
CA TYR A 755 7.83 20.29 14.75
C TYR A 755 7.53 21.28 13.61
N PHE A 756 8.30 21.15 12.52
CA PHE A 756 8.10 21.87 11.27
C PHE A 756 8.38 20.93 10.10
N ASN A 757 7.88 21.32 8.92
CA ASN A 757 8.12 20.63 7.67
C ASN A 757 9.09 21.45 6.81
N VAL A 758 9.89 20.79 5.97
CA VAL A 758 10.77 21.43 4.96
C VAL A 758 10.33 21.14 3.52
N GLU A 759 9.33 20.27 3.34
CA GLU A 759 8.63 19.96 2.09
C GLU A 759 7.32 20.75 1.98
#